data_AF-A0A3A4V1C3-F1
#
_entry.id   AF-A0A3A4V1C3-F1
#
_cell.length_a   1.000
_cell.length_b   1.000
_cell.length_c   1.000
_cell.angle_alpha   90.00
_cell.angle_beta   90.00
_cell.angle_gamma   90.00
#
_symmetry.space_group_name_H-M   'P 1'
#
loop_
_entity.id
_entity.type
_entity.pdbx_description
1 polymer ?
#
loop_
_entity_poly.entity_id
_entity_poly.type
_entity_poly.pdbx_seq_one_letter_code
_entity_poly.pdbx_strand_id
1 'polypeptide(L)'
;MPKFIKTETKEKENPVILIYGNNPLIENLVENYHLNFKLIIISDAINIPENLGKNKNIHVIEKDSTALIQNIEDKINYVIFFLESQSDKKNFDLLYPKLNNNVTKTSLIIQVKEFENYYDLLIGYKKEENIFFLLLGDLFGESIDPQTNQISTLIALSIVKKSVTLPIDNLIPTYTISTTDAIKGINHIIFSSHKKNAIYYLFYKVPQTLISSIHMFKRVEPDLEMTFDENQQICTENTKTFEDFDNEIKSKLLLEPQVLDKYFIGFEKSLLKISETKNIAKTLEEKLNKSLAKNKHHKKNSFKISQKFIFIPLVSLGIFILLNILSLLTTLFFAKYIISSIQQNNYSKSIRLISQAKYILAFSEPSIVISQNFPFFKDQLKIFQKNYYVAQKNINFLSYLVSTSKDLNSLSKNTDSFFWENVSNNLIHLYFEAEKIKAENLSTGKQESNQLINKFVNEDTSKFSAISTVIPEILGSKEDKYYLILFQNNGELRPTGGFIGSVGEISFSKGKVKDFLIRDVYELDGQLKAHVEPHYIIRRNLQPHLYLRDSNFDPDFQKSASLAALIYNFETSKKIDGVIAVNYEVLKEVIKEIGPIDLPEYKKTLDENNTFEFLQNVIETNFFPGSTQKRDILNSLFNQILTKIEQDPNSLYKALLLFPKQINEKQILFAFNNNSIQNIFSVSGFSGNFLDLRIRKENGIYDTFAINEANIGVNKENIFVDRKVEYDLYLNKEKSSSKITFTLSNKGKSYYKTYIRFLLPQNTNITSIKIDNKEQKITPAVTDFKIYEKPDFKPKEGLEVDSFIYQSFILSGFITQVNENSSQKIEISYENLLKIPDISLFPYSLLHFKQPGVLNYPLTATIHYPKEYGIYELKDKNIEEGKISQNTEVSRDQEIKFNLIKK
;
A
#
# COMPACT_ATOMS: atom_id res chain seq x y z
N MET A 1 57.56 -2.38 17.63
CA MET A 1 58.93 -2.13 17.11
C MET A 1 59.07 -2.82 15.76
N PRO A 2 59.85 -2.31 14.78
CA PRO A 2 60.06 -0.91 14.44
C PRO A 2 60.16 -0.61 12.90
N LYS A 3 59.91 0.68 12.55
CA LYS A 3 60.53 1.56 11.50
C LYS A 3 60.44 1.11 10.02
N PHE A 4 60.00 1.96 9.10
CA PHE A 4 60.71 3.19 8.71
C PHE A 4 59.80 4.39 8.38
N ILE A 5 60.21 5.55 8.90
CA ILE A 5 59.89 6.88 8.39
C ILE A 5 60.73 7.09 7.13
N LYS A 6 60.07 7.44 6.02
CA LYS A 6 60.59 8.44 5.08
C LYS A 6 59.45 9.41 4.77
N THR A 7 59.45 10.50 5.53
CA THR A 7 58.93 11.80 5.11
C THR A 7 59.75 12.25 3.90
N GLU A 8 59.25 11.98 2.70
CA GLU A 8 59.43 12.87 1.57
C GLU A 8 58.12 13.65 1.43
N THR A 9 58.13 14.86 1.97
CA THR A 9 57.20 15.93 1.60
C THR A 9 57.42 16.25 0.13
N LYS A 10 56.85 15.43 -0.77
CA LYS A 10 56.26 15.99 -1.97
C LYS A 10 54.90 16.48 -1.54
N GLU A 11 54.64 17.78 -1.66
CA GLU A 11 53.26 18.26 -1.75
C GLU A 11 52.56 17.30 -2.72
N LYS A 12 51.66 16.47 -2.20
CA LYS A 12 50.84 15.61 -3.06
C LYS A 12 49.99 16.60 -3.82
N GLU A 13 50.34 16.89 -5.07
CA GLU A 13 49.48 17.66 -5.96
C GLU A 13 48.10 17.03 -5.91
N ASN A 14 47.13 17.80 -5.42
CA ASN A 14 45.77 17.32 -5.32
C ASN A 14 45.31 16.93 -6.74
N PRO A 15 44.70 15.75 -6.91
CA PRO A 15 44.19 15.35 -8.21
C PRO A 15 43.24 16.41 -8.76
N VAL A 16 43.29 16.63 -10.07
CA VAL A 16 42.54 17.70 -10.73
C VAL A 16 41.25 17.14 -11.33
N ILE A 17 40.12 17.76 -10.99
CA ILE A 17 38.81 17.52 -11.61
C ILE A 17 38.46 18.73 -12.47
N LEU A 18 38.21 18.48 -13.75
CA LEU A 18 37.63 19.48 -14.65
C LEU A 18 36.12 19.27 -14.72
N ILE A 19 35.34 20.32 -14.47
CA ILE A 19 33.88 20.32 -14.55
C ILE A 19 33.47 21.33 -15.63
N TYR A 20 32.78 20.87 -16.68
CA TYR A 20 32.34 21.72 -17.79
C TYR A 20 30.81 21.69 -17.90
N GLY A 21 30.17 22.85 -18.05
CA GLY A 21 28.72 22.98 -18.30
C GLY A 21 28.06 24.09 -17.49
N ASN A 22 26.74 24.24 -17.61
CA ASN A 22 25.96 25.20 -16.82
C ASN A 22 24.89 24.50 -15.97
N ASN A 23 25.18 23.25 -15.56
CA ASN A 23 24.22 22.39 -14.89
C ASN A 23 24.06 22.73 -13.39
N PRO A 24 22.82 22.70 -12.83
CA PRO A 24 22.59 22.95 -11.42
C PRO A 24 23.36 22.05 -10.45
N LEU A 25 23.83 20.87 -10.88
CA LEU A 25 24.64 19.98 -10.05
C LEU A 25 26.06 20.50 -9.76
N ILE A 26 26.55 21.47 -10.54
CA ILE A 26 27.94 21.96 -10.42
C ILE A 26 28.19 22.50 -9.02
N GLU A 27 27.26 23.28 -8.45
CA GLU A 27 27.39 23.83 -7.09
C GLU A 27 27.60 22.72 -6.06
N ASN A 28 26.76 21.68 -6.10
CA ASN A 28 26.88 20.56 -5.19
C ASN A 28 28.14 19.71 -5.44
N LEU A 29 28.62 19.59 -6.69
CA LEU A 29 29.88 18.90 -6.99
C LEU A 29 31.09 19.67 -6.44
N VAL A 30 31.07 21.00 -6.53
CA VAL A 30 32.10 21.86 -5.95
C VAL A 30 32.13 21.69 -4.43
N GLU A 31 30.98 21.72 -3.76
CA GLU A 31 30.88 21.47 -2.32
C GLU A 31 31.46 20.09 -1.93
N ASN A 32 31.20 19.04 -2.72
CA ASN A 32 31.71 17.70 -2.43
C ASN A 32 33.22 17.55 -2.66
N TYR A 33 33.82 18.28 -3.61
CA TYR A 33 35.18 18.01 -4.06
C TYR A 33 36.23 19.04 -3.66
N HIS A 34 35.86 20.29 -3.34
CA HIS A 34 36.82 21.39 -3.12
C HIS A 34 37.83 21.17 -1.98
N LEU A 35 37.54 20.26 -1.04
CA LEU A 35 38.45 19.92 0.06
C LEU A 35 39.58 18.97 -0.36
N ASN A 36 39.33 18.11 -1.34
CA ASN A 36 40.20 16.97 -1.67
C ASN A 36 40.79 17.04 -3.10
N PHE A 37 40.27 17.92 -3.94
CA PHE A 37 40.64 18.05 -5.36
C PHE A 37 40.92 19.51 -5.74
N LYS A 38 41.79 19.70 -6.73
CA LYS A 38 41.87 20.97 -7.45
C LYS A 38 40.76 20.98 -8.51
N LEU A 39 39.92 22.00 -8.53
CA LEU A 39 38.76 22.10 -9.41
C LEU A 39 39.01 23.14 -10.50
N ILE A 40 38.85 22.73 -11.75
CA ILE A 40 38.80 23.62 -12.91
C ILE A 40 37.37 23.60 -13.41
N ILE A 41 36.65 24.71 -13.28
CA ILE A 41 35.24 24.80 -13.65
C ILE A 41 35.12 25.70 -14.88
N ILE A 42 34.54 25.17 -15.95
CA ILE A 42 34.31 25.89 -17.20
C ILE A 42 32.80 26.08 -17.35
N SER A 43 32.30 27.30 -17.09
CA SER A 43 30.88 27.61 -17.03
C SER A 43 30.63 29.11 -17.19
N ASP A 44 29.49 29.49 -17.78
CA ASP A 44 29.07 30.89 -17.97
C ASP A 44 28.17 31.39 -16.84
N ALA A 45 27.65 30.48 -16.03
CA ALA A 45 26.63 30.77 -15.03
C ALA A 45 26.99 30.02 -13.74
N ILE A 46 27.81 30.65 -12.89
CA ILE A 46 28.12 30.10 -11.58
C ILE A 46 27.75 31.10 -10.47
N ASN A 47 26.86 30.68 -9.57
CA ASN A 47 26.69 31.27 -8.26
C ASN A 47 27.55 30.48 -7.24
N ILE A 48 28.87 30.64 -7.27
CA ILE A 48 29.72 30.07 -6.21
C ILE A 48 29.46 30.89 -4.95
N PRO A 49 29.07 30.26 -3.83
CA PRO A 49 28.93 30.95 -2.55
C PRO A 49 30.20 31.76 -2.22
N GLU A 50 30.06 33.01 -1.75
CA GLU A 50 31.19 33.94 -1.53
C GLU A 50 32.30 33.37 -0.62
N ASN A 51 31.97 32.42 0.26
CA ASN A 51 32.91 31.71 1.13
C ASN A 51 33.81 30.70 0.39
N LEU A 52 33.37 30.16 -0.75
CA LEU A 52 34.09 29.18 -1.56
C LEU A 52 34.92 29.82 -2.69
N GLY A 53 34.52 30.99 -3.19
CA GLY A 53 35.20 31.71 -4.27
C GLY A 53 36.63 32.19 -3.96
N LYS A 54 37.05 32.18 -2.69
CA LYS A 54 38.42 32.52 -2.24
C LYS A 54 39.34 31.30 -2.06
N ASN A 55 38.86 30.09 -2.33
CA ASN A 55 39.66 28.87 -2.19
C ASN A 55 40.68 28.77 -3.34
N LYS A 56 41.98 28.68 -3.00
CA LYS A 56 43.08 28.55 -3.98
C LYS A 56 42.99 27.28 -4.85
N ASN A 57 42.16 26.32 -4.46
CA ASN A 57 41.96 25.06 -5.20
C ASN A 57 40.82 25.14 -6.23
N ILE A 58 40.13 26.26 -6.40
CA ILE A 58 39.03 26.42 -7.37
C ILE A 58 39.41 27.46 -8.42
N HIS A 59 39.39 27.06 -9.68
CA HIS A 59 39.60 27.94 -10.84
C HIS A 59 38.36 27.94 -11.71
N VAL A 60 37.78 29.11 -11.95
CA VAL A 60 36.60 29.30 -12.80
C VAL A 60 37.01 29.97 -14.11
N ILE A 61 36.54 29.43 -15.22
CA ILE A 61 36.82 29.89 -16.59
C ILE A 61 35.49 30.01 -17.34
N GLU A 62 35.29 31.09 -18.09
CA GLU A 62 34.10 31.26 -18.95
C GLU A 62 34.16 30.34 -20.19
N LYS A 63 33.02 29.83 -20.70
CA LYS A 63 33.02 28.86 -21.81
C LYS A 63 33.60 29.46 -23.11
N ASP A 64 33.39 30.74 -23.37
CA ASP A 64 33.92 31.42 -24.57
C ASP A 64 35.45 31.53 -24.56
N SER A 65 36.08 31.34 -23.39
CA SER A 65 37.54 31.30 -23.22
C SER A 65 38.13 29.90 -23.41
N THR A 66 37.35 28.89 -23.81
CA THR A 66 37.84 27.51 -24.04
C THR A 66 38.97 27.40 -25.06
N ALA A 67 39.02 28.31 -26.04
CA ALA A 67 40.12 28.41 -27.00
C ALA A 67 41.45 28.87 -26.36
N LEU A 68 41.42 29.53 -25.20
CA LEU A 68 42.59 29.98 -24.43
C LEU A 68 43.19 28.85 -23.58
N ILE A 69 42.53 27.69 -23.51
CA ILE A 69 43.09 26.48 -22.91
C ILE A 69 44.06 25.86 -23.93
N GLN A 70 45.21 26.52 -24.09
CA GLN A 70 46.24 26.15 -25.06
C GLN A 70 47.23 25.13 -24.50
N ASN A 71 47.43 25.09 -23.17
CA ASN A 71 48.21 24.06 -22.48
C ASN A 71 47.67 23.92 -21.05
N ILE A 72 46.97 22.83 -20.75
CA ILE A 72 46.71 22.45 -19.36
C ILE A 72 48.00 21.76 -18.87
N GLU A 73 48.90 22.51 -18.22
CA GLU A 73 50.14 21.94 -17.67
C GLU A 73 49.85 20.91 -16.56
N ASP A 74 48.70 21.02 -15.90
CA ASP A 74 48.25 20.08 -14.86
C ASP A 74 47.69 18.78 -15.46
N LYS A 75 48.12 17.63 -14.94
CA LYS A 75 47.57 16.32 -15.32
C LYS A 75 46.13 16.17 -14.81
N ILE A 76 45.13 16.41 -15.68
CA ILE A 76 43.72 16.20 -15.33
C ILE A 76 43.44 14.73 -15.08
N ASN A 77 42.94 14.40 -13.88
CA ASN A 77 42.64 13.03 -13.49
C ASN A 77 41.21 12.64 -13.86
N TYR A 78 40.27 13.56 -13.69
CA TYR A 78 38.84 13.32 -13.89
C TYR A 78 38.19 14.48 -14.63
N VAL A 79 37.24 14.17 -15.51
CA VAL A 79 36.42 15.15 -16.22
C VAL A 79 34.94 14.84 -16.02
N ILE A 80 34.17 15.86 -15.68
CA ILE A 80 32.72 15.83 -15.63
C ILE A 80 32.23 16.84 -16.65
N PHE A 81 31.59 16.36 -17.72
CA PHE A 81 31.21 17.19 -18.85
C PHE A 81 29.70 17.10 -19.05
N PHE A 82 28.99 18.19 -18.78
CA PHE A 82 27.56 18.31 -19.05
C PHE A 82 27.34 18.80 -20.49
N LEU A 83 26.62 18.01 -21.27
CA LEU A 83 26.21 18.32 -22.63
C LEU A 83 24.77 18.84 -22.62
N GLU A 84 24.62 20.17 -22.71
CA GLU A 84 23.32 20.87 -22.61
C GLU A 84 22.99 21.67 -23.88
N SER A 85 23.91 21.74 -24.84
CA SER A 85 23.72 22.44 -26.10
C SER A 85 24.61 21.89 -27.21
N GLN A 86 24.25 22.19 -28.47
CA GLN A 86 25.06 21.82 -29.64
C GLN A 86 26.45 22.48 -29.65
N SER A 87 26.63 23.65 -29.01
CA SER A 87 27.96 24.27 -28.86
C SER A 87 28.84 23.48 -27.89
N ASP A 88 28.26 22.87 -26.85
CA ASP A 88 29.00 22.01 -25.92
C ASP A 88 29.56 20.76 -26.61
N LYS A 89 28.84 20.20 -27.59
CA LYS A 89 29.32 19.10 -28.45
C LYS A 89 30.64 19.48 -29.15
N LYS A 90 30.65 20.65 -29.81
CA LYS A 90 31.84 21.18 -30.50
C LYS A 90 32.99 21.45 -29.52
N ASN A 91 32.69 21.95 -28.33
CA ASN A 91 33.70 22.21 -27.30
C ASN A 91 34.29 20.92 -26.73
N PHE A 92 33.48 19.86 -26.58
CA PHE A 92 33.99 18.54 -26.20
C PHE A 92 34.98 18.00 -27.24
N ASP A 93 34.63 18.04 -28.53
CA ASP A 93 35.51 17.58 -29.62
C ASP A 93 36.83 18.37 -29.70
N LEU A 94 36.84 19.64 -29.27
CA LEU A 94 38.05 20.46 -29.20
C LEU A 94 38.88 20.20 -27.93
N LEU A 95 38.22 19.88 -26.82
CA LEU A 95 38.86 19.76 -25.50
C LEU A 95 39.37 18.34 -25.23
N TYR A 96 38.60 17.32 -25.60
CA TYR A 96 38.93 15.93 -25.31
C TYR A 96 40.29 15.51 -25.88
N PRO A 97 40.67 15.80 -27.15
CA PRO A 97 41.98 15.43 -27.70
C PRO A 97 43.17 16.07 -26.98
N LYS A 98 42.95 17.16 -26.23
CA LYS A 98 43.98 17.84 -25.43
C LYS A 98 44.13 17.25 -24.02
N LEU A 99 43.22 16.38 -23.60
CA LEU A 99 43.33 15.64 -22.35
C LEU A 99 44.32 14.48 -22.53
N ASN A 100 44.91 14.00 -21.44
CA ASN A 100 45.78 12.84 -21.48
C ASN A 100 44.93 11.56 -21.62
N ASN A 101 44.47 11.29 -22.85
CA ASN A 101 43.43 10.30 -23.21
C ASN A 101 43.62 8.90 -22.61
N ASN A 102 44.85 8.51 -22.28
CA ASN A 102 45.16 7.19 -21.74
C ASN A 102 44.98 7.07 -20.21
N VAL A 103 44.76 8.18 -19.48
CA VAL A 103 44.70 8.18 -18.00
C VAL A 103 43.47 8.92 -17.44
N THR A 104 42.98 9.94 -18.14
CA THR A 104 41.88 10.78 -17.64
C THR A 104 40.54 10.07 -17.78
N LYS A 105 39.83 9.84 -16.65
CA LYS A 105 38.46 9.31 -16.68
C LYS A 105 37.46 10.43 -16.95
N THR A 106 36.63 10.28 -17.96
CA THR A 106 35.71 11.31 -18.45
C THR A 106 34.27 10.83 -18.37
N SER A 107 33.44 11.53 -17.59
CA SER A 107 32.00 11.32 -17.49
C SER A 107 31.28 12.33 -18.37
N LEU A 108 30.70 11.86 -19.48
CA LEU A 108 29.83 12.64 -20.36
C LEU A 108 28.39 12.50 -19.89
N ILE A 109 27.80 13.58 -19.40
CA ILE A 109 26.46 13.63 -18.83
C ILE A 109 25.54 14.33 -19.82
N ILE A 110 24.52 13.61 -20.29
CA ILE A 110 23.56 14.08 -21.29
C ILE A 110 22.18 14.08 -20.65
N GLN A 111 21.40 15.15 -20.83
CA GLN A 111 20.00 15.12 -20.40
C GLN A 111 19.23 14.08 -21.21
N VAL A 112 18.45 13.25 -20.53
CA VAL A 112 17.65 12.18 -21.15
C VAL A 112 16.71 12.72 -22.24
N LYS A 113 16.28 13.98 -22.10
CA LYS A 113 15.43 14.67 -23.07
C LYS A 113 16.13 15.00 -24.38
N GLU A 114 17.44 15.28 -24.32
CA GLU A 114 18.24 15.65 -25.48
C GLU A 114 19.05 14.47 -26.03
N PHE A 115 18.84 13.27 -25.52
CA PHE A 115 19.65 12.09 -25.81
C PHE A 115 19.87 11.85 -27.32
N GLU A 116 18.82 12.01 -28.13
CA GLU A 116 18.89 11.83 -29.59
C GLU A 116 19.84 12.80 -30.28
N ASN A 117 19.97 14.02 -29.75
CA ASN A 117 20.79 15.08 -30.36
C ASN A 117 22.30 14.78 -30.30
N TYR A 118 22.71 13.79 -29.50
CA TYR A 118 24.10 13.44 -29.24
C TYR A 118 24.51 12.06 -29.78
N TYR A 119 23.68 11.41 -30.60
CA TYR A 119 23.98 10.07 -31.16
C TYR A 119 25.32 9.98 -31.87
N ASP A 120 25.65 10.97 -32.72
CA ASP A 120 26.93 10.95 -33.45
C ASP A 120 28.13 10.97 -32.49
N LEU A 121 28.02 11.72 -31.40
CA LEU A 121 29.09 11.82 -30.38
C LEU A 121 29.20 10.50 -29.63
N LEU A 122 28.09 9.92 -29.18
CA LEU A 122 28.08 8.60 -28.53
C LEU A 122 28.69 7.52 -29.42
N ILE A 123 28.34 7.50 -30.71
CA ILE A 123 28.87 6.53 -31.67
C ILE A 123 30.37 6.77 -31.92
N GLY A 124 30.81 8.03 -32.02
CA GLY A 124 32.20 8.39 -32.23
C GLY A 124 33.12 7.98 -31.09
N TYR A 125 32.66 8.12 -29.85
CA TYR A 125 33.49 7.92 -28.66
C TYR A 125 33.24 6.61 -27.89
N LYS A 126 32.27 5.76 -28.29
CA LYS A 126 31.97 4.51 -27.56
C LYS A 126 33.11 3.50 -27.43
N LYS A 127 34.13 3.60 -28.27
CA LYS A 127 35.30 2.73 -28.24
C LYS A 127 36.39 3.22 -27.27
N GLU A 128 36.28 4.46 -26.77
CA GLU A 128 37.23 5.02 -25.82
C GLU A 128 37.05 4.38 -24.44
N GLU A 129 38.12 3.81 -23.88
CA GLU A 129 38.02 3.04 -22.64
C GLU A 129 37.82 3.89 -21.38
N ASN A 130 38.16 5.18 -21.46
CA ASN A 130 38.11 6.11 -20.35
C ASN A 130 36.91 7.08 -20.39
N ILE A 131 36.01 6.92 -21.36
CA ILE A 131 34.77 7.69 -21.45
C ILE A 131 33.60 6.87 -20.92
N PHE A 132 32.84 7.46 -20.00
CA PHE A 132 31.61 6.92 -19.46
C PHE A 132 30.45 7.83 -19.84
N PHE A 133 29.38 7.24 -20.38
CA PHE A 133 28.18 7.97 -20.76
C PHE A 133 27.13 7.85 -19.65
N LEU A 134 26.57 8.97 -19.22
CA LEU A 134 25.53 9.03 -18.21
C LEU A 134 24.32 9.79 -18.74
N LEU A 135 23.12 9.23 -18.55
CA LEU A 135 21.86 9.89 -18.88
C LEU A 135 21.22 10.47 -17.63
N LEU A 136 21.09 11.80 -17.62
CA LEU A 136 20.58 12.56 -16.50
C LEU A 136 19.07 12.82 -16.66
N GLY A 137 18.32 12.44 -15.64
CA GLY A 137 16.91 12.76 -15.51
C GLY A 137 16.63 14.20 -15.06
N ASP A 138 15.36 14.56 -14.98
CA ASP A 138 14.87 15.81 -14.38
C ASP A 138 15.25 15.85 -12.89
N LEU A 139 16.03 16.88 -12.53
CA LEU A 139 16.56 17.04 -11.18
C LEU A 139 15.53 17.62 -10.20
N PHE A 140 15.50 17.10 -8.98
CA PHE A 140 14.81 17.75 -7.87
C PHE A 140 15.67 17.75 -6.60
N GLY A 141 15.48 18.75 -5.74
CA GLY A 141 16.26 18.91 -4.52
C GLY A 141 16.28 20.35 -4.03
N GLU A 142 16.89 20.58 -2.87
CA GLU A 142 16.89 21.87 -2.17
C GLU A 142 17.59 23.00 -2.96
N SER A 143 18.65 22.65 -3.69
CA SER A 143 19.43 23.58 -4.52
C SER A 143 18.78 23.90 -5.86
N ILE A 144 17.80 23.11 -6.32
CA ILE A 144 17.19 23.28 -7.64
C ILE A 144 16.21 24.46 -7.65
N ASP A 145 16.32 25.33 -8.65
CA ASP A 145 15.33 26.38 -8.89
C ASP A 145 13.98 25.72 -9.25
N PRO A 146 12.87 26.07 -8.57
CA PRO A 146 11.55 25.53 -8.88
C PRO A 146 11.18 25.56 -10.37
N GLN A 147 11.65 26.55 -11.15
CA GLN A 147 11.33 26.66 -12.59
C GLN A 147 12.17 25.78 -13.51
N THR A 148 13.18 25.07 -12.99
CA THR A 148 14.11 24.26 -13.81
C THR A 148 13.36 23.16 -14.56
N ASN A 149 12.41 22.50 -13.91
CA ASN A 149 11.58 21.48 -14.53
C ASN A 149 10.23 21.34 -13.79
N GLN A 150 9.33 20.57 -14.39
CA GLN A 150 7.97 20.41 -13.87
C GLN A 150 7.96 19.75 -12.49
N ILE A 151 8.81 18.75 -12.24
CA ILE A 151 8.82 18.04 -10.96
C ILE A 151 9.32 18.95 -9.82
N SER A 152 10.34 19.78 -10.06
CA SER A 152 10.83 20.77 -9.09
C SER A 152 9.77 21.83 -8.79
N THR A 153 9.04 22.28 -9.81
CA THR A 153 7.92 23.23 -9.63
C THR A 153 6.84 22.62 -8.74
N LEU A 154 6.44 21.38 -9.02
CA LEU A 154 5.37 20.71 -8.29
C LEU A 154 5.77 20.43 -6.84
N ILE A 155 6.98 19.95 -6.59
CA ILE A 155 7.50 19.74 -5.23
C ILE A 155 7.50 21.06 -4.47
N ALA A 156 7.99 22.15 -5.09
CA ALA A 156 8.02 23.46 -4.43
C ALA A 156 6.61 24.00 -4.13
N LEU A 157 5.67 23.90 -5.06
CA LEU A 157 4.28 24.30 -4.83
C LEU A 157 3.62 23.45 -3.74
N SER A 158 3.92 22.15 -3.70
CA SER A 158 3.36 21.24 -2.72
C SER A 158 3.85 21.55 -1.30
N ILE A 159 5.12 21.92 -1.15
CA ILE A 159 5.71 22.34 0.14
C ILE A 159 5.17 23.71 0.57
N VAL A 160 5.13 24.68 -0.34
CA VAL A 160 4.81 26.09 0.00
C VAL A 160 3.31 26.33 0.14
N LYS A 161 2.51 25.83 -0.81
CA LYS A 161 1.06 26.13 -0.88
C LYS A 161 0.18 25.03 -0.32
N LYS A 162 0.76 23.87 0.05
CA LYS A 162 0.04 22.64 0.40
C LYS A 162 -1.09 22.27 -0.58
N SER A 163 -0.98 22.76 -1.81
CA SER A 163 -1.96 22.57 -2.86
C SER A 163 -1.25 22.55 -4.20
N VAL A 164 -1.64 21.62 -5.05
CA VAL A 164 -1.07 21.47 -6.38
C VAL A 164 -2.15 21.25 -7.42
N THR A 165 -2.01 21.92 -8.55
CA THR A 165 -2.90 21.75 -9.70
C THR A 165 -2.16 20.95 -10.77
N LEU A 166 -2.73 19.83 -11.16
CA LEU A 166 -2.17 18.92 -12.14
C LEU A 166 -2.98 18.94 -13.45
N PRO A 167 -2.35 18.86 -14.62
CA PRO A 167 -3.08 18.58 -15.84
C PRO A 167 -3.67 17.15 -15.79
N ILE A 168 -4.87 16.97 -16.36
CA ILE A 168 -5.65 15.72 -16.28
C ILE A 168 -4.98 14.53 -16.99
N ASP A 169 -3.98 14.78 -17.83
CA ASP A 169 -3.43 13.76 -18.73
C ASP A 169 -1.90 13.65 -18.68
N ASN A 170 -1.35 13.13 -17.58
CA ASN A 170 0.10 12.91 -17.46
C ASN A 170 0.48 11.56 -16.84
N LEU A 171 0.25 10.49 -17.60
CA LEU A 171 0.86 9.16 -17.40
C LEU A 171 2.26 9.06 -18.07
N ILE A 172 2.80 10.17 -18.57
CA ILE A 172 4.12 10.19 -19.18
C ILE A 172 5.17 9.92 -18.11
N PRO A 173 6.08 8.96 -18.31
CA PRO A 173 7.18 8.73 -17.39
C PRO A 173 8.05 9.98 -17.28
N THR A 174 8.17 10.49 -16.07
CA THR A 174 9.19 11.46 -15.68
C THR A 174 10.42 10.68 -15.22
N TYR A 175 11.49 10.78 -15.99
CA TYR A 175 12.79 10.27 -15.62
C TYR A 175 13.40 11.24 -14.61
N THR A 176 13.05 11.10 -13.34
CA THR A 176 13.48 12.04 -12.30
C THR A 176 14.62 11.47 -11.46
N ILE A 177 15.43 12.35 -10.87
CA ILE A 177 16.45 11.97 -9.90
C ILE A 177 16.66 13.09 -8.88
N SER A 178 16.94 12.72 -7.63
CA SER A 178 17.30 13.72 -6.61
C SER A 178 18.73 14.21 -6.84
N THR A 179 19.04 15.46 -6.49
CA THR A 179 20.42 15.97 -6.59
C THR A 179 21.41 15.11 -5.80
N THR A 180 20.98 14.60 -4.64
CA THR A 180 21.80 13.71 -3.80
C THR A 180 22.11 12.39 -4.51
N ASP A 181 21.11 11.74 -5.12
CA ASP A 181 21.31 10.46 -5.81
C ASP A 181 22.06 10.64 -7.13
N ALA A 182 21.85 11.74 -7.85
CA ALA A 182 22.60 12.08 -9.06
C ALA A 182 24.10 12.21 -8.75
N ILE A 183 24.47 12.93 -7.69
CA ILE A 183 25.87 13.06 -7.25
C ILE A 183 26.45 11.70 -6.85
N LYS A 184 25.70 10.88 -6.09
CA LYS A 184 26.15 9.53 -5.75
C LYS A 184 26.44 8.68 -6.99
N GLY A 185 25.57 8.76 -8.00
CA GLY A 185 25.78 8.09 -9.27
C GLY A 185 27.04 8.59 -9.99
N ILE A 186 27.22 9.90 -10.11
CA ILE A 186 28.41 10.52 -10.70
C ILE A 186 29.69 10.08 -9.96
N ASN A 187 29.71 10.15 -8.63
CA ASN A 187 30.84 9.73 -7.81
C ASN A 187 31.16 8.26 -8.00
N HIS A 188 30.12 7.42 -8.08
CA HIS A 188 30.29 6.00 -8.32
C HIS A 188 30.98 5.75 -9.66
N ILE A 189 30.54 6.41 -10.74
CA ILE A 189 31.13 6.26 -12.07
C ILE A 189 32.59 6.73 -12.12
N ILE A 190 32.89 7.89 -11.56
CA ILE A 190 34.22 8.50 -11.62
C ILE A 190 35.26 7.68 -10.81
N PHE A 191 34.91 7.27 -9.59
CA PHE A 191 35.89 6.75 -8.63
C PHE A 191 35.97 5.22 -8.54
N SER A 192 35.13 4.47 -9.26
CA SER A 192 35.18 3.00 -9.24
C SER A 192 35.38 2.38 -10.63
N SER A 193 35.59 1.06 -10.67
CA SER A 193 35.83 0.27 -11.88
C SER A 193 34.52 -0.22 -12.48
N HIS A 194 34.35 -0.07 -13.79
CA HIS A 194 33.06 -0.25 -14.46
C HIS A 194 33.15 -1.05 -15.75
N LYS A 195 31.99 -1.55 -16.19
CA LYS A 195 31.85 -2.23 -17.48
C LYS A 195 32.16 -1.26 -18.62
N LYS A 196 33.04 -1.69 -19.53
CA LYS A 196 33.31 -0.99 -20.78
C LYS A 196 32.08 -1.07 -21.70
N ASN A 197 31.92 -0.09 -22.59
CA ASN A 197 30.86 -0.06 -23.61
C ASN A 197 29.43 -0.09 -23.01
N ALA A 198 29.22 0.71 -21.96
CA ALA A 198 27.95 0.84 -21.24
C ALA A 198 27.49 2.30 -21.15
N ILE A 199 26.19 2.49 -20.94
CA ILE A 199 25.59 3.78 -20.62
C ILE A 199 24.84 3.69 -19.29
N TYR A 200 25.03 4.67 -18.43
CA TYR A 200 24.56 4.63 -17.04
C TYR A 200 23.38 5.57 -16.82
N TYR A 201 22.32 5.08 -16.18
CA TYR A 201 21.15 5.90 -15.89
C TYR A 201 21.31 6.62 -14.55
N LEU A 202 21.25 7.94 -14.61
CA LEU A 202 21.06 8.84 -13.47
C LEU A 202 19.59 9.23 -13.38
N PHE A 203 18.74 8.21 -13.24
CA PHE A 203 17.33 8.26 -12.88
C PHE A 203 16.90 6.87 -12.41
N TYR A 204 15.80 6.80 -11.67
CA TYR A 204 15.32 5.54 -11.09
C TYR A 204 14.84 4.56 -12.16
N LYS A 205 15.10 3.25 -11.99
CA LYS A 205 14.69 2.20 -12.94
C LYS A 205 13.20 2.22 -13.27
N VAL A 206 12.38 2.55 -12.27
CA VAL A 206 10.94 2.71 -12.43
C VAL A 206 10.64 4.21 -12.53
N PRO A 207 10.61 4.79 -13.76
CA PRO A 207 10.35 6.21 -13.93
C PRO A 207 8.93 6.52 -13.45
N GLN A 208 8.81 7.54 -12.60
CA GLN A 208 7.55 7.95 -12.01
C GLN A 208 6.79 8.80 -13.00
N THR A 209 5.46 8.72 -13.08
CA THR A 209 4.65 9.76 -13.74
C THR A 209 4.49 10.97 -12.82
N LEU A 210 4.11 12.14 -13.36
CA LEU A 210 3.86 13.34 -12.52
C LEU A 210 2.79 13.05 -11.45
N ILE A 211 1.73 12.35 -11.83
CA ILE A 211 0.66 11.99 -10.89
C ILE A 211 1.14 11.00 -9.83
N SER A 212 1.91 9.96 -10.22
CA SER A 212 2.48 9.02 -9.23
C SER A 212 3.47 9.71 -8.30
N SER A 213 4.27 10.65 -8.82
CA SER A 213 5.23 11.42 -8.04
C SER A 213 4.52 12.25 -6.96
N ILE A 214 3.42 12.90 -7.31
CA ILE A 214 2.63 13.69 -6.36
C ILE A 214 1.87 12.80 -5.38
N HIS A 215 1.36 11.63 -5.80
CA HIS A 215 0.77 10.67 -4.85
C HIS A 215 1.79 10.13 -3.86
N MET A 216 3.01 9.83 -4.30
CA MET A 216 4.12 9.48 -3.41
C MET A 216 4.45 10.64 -2.48
N PHE A 217 4.46 11.88 -2.98
CA PHE A 217 4.65 13.06 -2.14
C PHE A 217 3.51 13.26 -1.14
N LYS A 218 2.26 12.95 -1.49
CA LYS A 218 1.12 13.00 -0.55
C LYS A 218 1.23 11.98 0.59
N ARG A 219 1.95 10.87 0.40
CA ARG A 219 2.27 9.95 1.52
C ARG A 219 3.23 10.60 2.52
N VAL A 220 4.10 11.48 2.03
CA VAL A 220 5.06 12.26 2.83
C VAL A 220 4.37 13.48 3.46
N GLU A 221 3.50 14.15 2.71
CA GLU A 221 2.73 15.34 3.11
C GLU A 221 1.22 15.05 2.98
N PRO A 222 0.59 14.44 4.01
CA PRO A 222 -0.81 14.02 3.94
C PRO A 222 -1.81 15.16 3.69
N ASP A 223 -1.46 16.37 4.12
CA ASP A 223 -2.28 17.59 3.98
C ASP A 223 -2.31 18.16 2.55
N LEU A 224 -1.55 17.60 1.61
CA LEU A 224 -1.48 18.10 0.25
C LEU A 224 -2.83 17.97 -0.48
N GLU A 225 -3.42 19.12 -0.81
CA GLU A 225 -4.60 19.22 -1.65
C GLU A 225 -4.22 19.10 -3.13
N MET A 226 -4.95 18.26 -3.87
CA MET A 226 -4.70 18.04 -5.29
C MET A 226 -5.93 18.46 -6.08
N THR A 227 -5.71 19.34 -7.05
CA THR A 227 -6.72 19.81 -7.99
C THR A 227 -6.28 19.48 -9.41
N PHE A 228 -7.23 19.38 -10.34
CA PHE A 228 -6.91 19.11 -11.74
C PHE A 228 -7.47 20.21 -12.64
N ASP A 229 -6.67 20.68 -13.61
CA ASP A 229 -7.09 21.73 -14.56
C ASP A 229 -7.10 21.20 -15.99
N GLU A 230 -8.26 21.33 -16.65
CA GLU A 230 -8.49 20.96 -18.06
C GLU A 230 -7.76 21.90 -19.05
N ASN A 231 -7.35 23.11 -18.63
CA ASN A 231 -6.78 24.12 -19.52
C ASN A 231 -5.26 24.31 -19.42
N GLN A 232 -4.56 23.60 -18.52
CA GLN A 232 -3.10 23.64 -18.47
C GLN A 232 -2.50 22.92 -19.69
N GLN A 233 -1.87 23.68 -20.60
CA GLN A 233 -1.17 23.15 -21.76
C GLN A 233 0.08 22.35 -21.34
N ILE A 234 0.20 21.14 -21.88
CA ILE A 234 1.36 20.26 -21.69
C ILE A 234 2.52 20.78 -22.55
N CYS A 235 3.69 21.00 -21.94
CA CYS A 235 4.95 21.01 -22.70
C CYS A 235 5.26 19.54 -23.00
N THR A 236 4.85 19.08 -24.18
CA THR A 236 5.06 17.71 -24.65
C THR A 236 6.51 17.53 -25.09
N GLU A 237 7.40 17.29 -24.14
CA GLU A 237 8.81 17.04 -24.44
C GLU A 237 9.18 15.65 -23.87
N ASN A 238 9.21 14.69 -24.81
CA ASN A 238 9.56 13.26 -24.75
C ASN A 238 8.55 12.27 -24.15
N THR A 239 8.07 11.38 -25.04
CA THR A 239 7.02 10.37 -24.83
C THR A 239 7.55 8.92 -24.70
N LYS A 240 8.88 8.72 -24.71
CA LYS A 240 9.49 7.38 -24.76
C LYS A 240 9.44 6.68 -23.41
N THR A 241 9.09 5.40 -23.41
CA THR A 241 9.13 4.52 -22.24
C THR A 241 10.55 4.05 -21.92
N PHE A 242 10.78 3.53 -20.72
CA PHE A 242 12.09 3.02 -20.31
C PHE A 242 12.55 1.88 -21.22
N GLU A 243 11.62 1.03 -21.65
CA GLU A 243 11.89 -0.06 -22.58
C GLU A 243 12.25 0.45 -23.97
N ASP A 244 11.64 1.56 -24.42
CA ASP A 244 12.02 2.22 -25.68
C ASP A 244 13.46 2.73 -25.61
N PHE A 245 13.86 3.37 -24.50
CA PHE A 245 15.24 3.82 -24.28
C PHE A 245 16.23 2.65 -24.28
N ASP A 246 15.93 1.59 -23.53
CA ASP A 246 16.78 0.39 -23.46
C ASP A 246 16.95 -0.28 -24.83
N ASN A 247 15.84 -0.44 -25.56
CA ASN A 247 15.85 -1.05 -26.88
C ASN A 247 16.60 -0.18 -27.88
N GLU A 248 16.43 1.14 -27.81
CA GLU A 248 17.11 2.08 -28.69
C GLU A 248 18.62 2.12 -28.45
N ILE A 249 19.05 2.14 -27.19
CA ILE A 249 20.47 2.10 -26.82
C ILE A 249 21.12 0.80 -27.31
N LYS A 250 20.47 -0.35 -27.06
CA LYS A 250 21.00 -1.67 -27.48
C LYS A 250 21.02 -1.82 -28.99
N SER A 251 19.97 -1.38 -29.69
CA SER A 251 19.83 -1.58 -31.14
C SER A 251 20.58 -0.56 -31.99
N LYS A 252 20.56 0.72 -31.63
CA LYS A 252 21.17 1.81 -32.42
C LYS A 252 22.60 2.12 -32.01
N LEU A 253 22.90 2.10 -30.71
CA LEU A 253 24.23 2.49 -30.20
C LEU A 253 25.15 1.29 -29.93
N LEU A 254 24.58 0.10 -29.74
CA LEU A 254 25.30 -1.13 -29.34
C LEU A 254 26.01 -0.94 -28.00
N LEU A 255 25.39 -0.20 -27.09
CA LEU A 255 25.83 0.00 -25.70
C LEU A 255 24.95 -0.81 -24.76
N GLU A 256 25.50 -1.21 -23.61
CA GLU A 256 24.73 -1.88 -22.56
C GLU A 256 24.18 -0.87 -21.53
N PRO A 257 22.85 -0.71 -21.40
CA PRO A 257 22.24 0.07 -20.33
C PRO A 257 22.58 -0.47 -18.95
N GLN A 258 22.93 0.42 -18.01
CA GLN A 258 23.22 0.07 -16.62
C GLN A 258 22.47 0.99 -15.66
N VAL A 259 21.71 0.40 -14.74
CA VAL A 259 20.96 1.14 -13.72
C VAL A 259 21.73 1.17 -12.40
N LEU A 260 21.70 2.31 -11.71
CA LEU A 260 22.47 2.57 -10.50
C LEU A 260 21.64 2.54 -9.20
N ASP A 261 20.37 2.11 -9.27
CA ASP A 261 19.40 2.11 -8.15
C ASP A 261 19.93 1.55 -6.83
N LYS A 262 20.81 0.54 -6.86
CA LYS A 262 21.42 -0.04 -5.64
C LYS A 262 22.26 0.96 -4.82
N TYR A 263 22.68 2.06 -5.43
CA TYR A 263 23.47 3.13 -4.80
C TYR A 263 22.63 4.35 -4.42
N PHE A 264 21.39 4.41 -4.91
CA PHE A 264 20.47 5.50 -4.68
C PHE A 264 19.72 5.31 -3.36
N ILE A 265 19.40 6.42 -2.69
CA ILE A 265 18.51 6.41 -1.53
C ILE A 265 17.08 6.08 -2.01
N GLY A 266 16.73 6.53 -3.20
CA GLY A 266 15.43 6.30 -3.83
C GLY A 266 14.54 7.53 -3.78
N PHE A 267 13.57 7.57 -4.69
CA PHE A 267 12.68 8.71 -4.90
C PHE A 267 11.92 9.13 -3.63
N GLU A 268 11.19 8.19 -3.00
CA GLU A 268 10.35 8.47 -1.83
C GLU A 268 11.16 8.96 -0.62
N LYS A 269 12.30 8.31 -0.35
CA LYS A 269 13.19 8.72 0.75
C LYS A 269 13.86 10.06 0.49
N SER A 270 14.18 10.36 -0.77
CA SER A 270 14.68 11.68 -1.16
C SER A 270 13.63 12.78 -0.93
N LEU A 271 12.35 12.48 -1.20
CA LEU A 271 11.24 13.40 -0.91
C LEU A 271 11.02 13.62 0.59
N LEU A 272 11.05 12.55 1.40
CA LEU A 272 10.97 12.63 2.86
C LEU A 272 12.03 13.59 3.43
N LYS A 273 13.28 13.44 2.97
CA LYS A 273 14.39 14.29 3.43
C LYS A 273 14.18 15.78 3.10
N ILE A 274 13.59 16.08 1.94
CA ILE A 274 13.27 17.45 1.53
C ILE A 274 12.14 18.03 2.41
N SER A 275 11.11 17.25 2.72
CA SER A 275 10.00 17.66 3.61
C SER A 275 10.48 17.93 5.04
N GLU A 276 11.36 17.09 5.59
CA GLU A 276 11.82 17.19 6.98
C GLU A 276 12.82 18.34 7.26
N THR A 277 13.35 18.99 6.23
CA THR A 277 14.41 19.98 6.39
C THR A 277 13.85 21.34 6.82
N LYS A 278 14.16 21.72 8.06
CA LYS A 278 13.74 23.00 8.65
C LYS A 278 14.21 24.18 7.80
N ASN A 279 13.30 25.12 7.50
CA ASN A 279 13.46 26.36 6.72
C ASN A 279 13.36 26.26 5.19
N ILE A 280 13.19 25.08 4.59
CA ILE A 280 13.06 24.95 3.12
C ILE A 280 11.85 25.70 2.55
N ALA A 281 10.71 25.67 3.24
CA ALA A 281 9.49 26.34 2.77
C ALA A 281 9.72 27.84 2.53
N LYS A 282 10.44 28.52 3.43
CA LYS A 282 10.74 29.96 3.32
C LYS A 282 11.70 30.26 2.15
N THR A 283 12.72 29.44 1.96
CA THR A 283 13.67 29.57 0.84
C THR A 283 13.00 29.30 -0.51
N LEU A 284 12.14 28.28 -0.59
CA LEU A 284 11.38 27.97 -1.81
C LEU A 284 10.35 29.06 -2.13
N GLU A 285 9.70 29.62 -1.11
CA GLU A 285 8.76 30.73 -1.25
C GLU A 285 9.45 32.01 -1.77
N GLU A 286 10.64 32.35 -1.24
CA GLU A 286 11.45 33.47 -1.74
C GLU A 286 11.88 33.27 -3.21
N LYS A 287 12.26 32.04 -3.60
CA LYS A 287 12.59 31.70 -5.00
C LYS A 287 11.36 31.78 -5.92
N LEU A 288 10.21 31.25 -5.51
CA LEU A 288 8.94 31.31 -6.25
C LEU A 288 8.44 32.75 -6.45
N ASN A 289 8.58 33.59 -5.41
CA ASN A 289 8.12 34.99 -5.46
C ASN A 289 9.03 35.88 -6.32
N LYS A 290 10.36 35.66 -6.30
CA LYS A 290 11.29 36.34 -7.22
C LYS A 290 11.04 36.00 -8.69
N SER A 291 10.62 34.77 -8.98
CA SER A 291 10.43 34.30 -10.35
C SER A 291 9.11 34.75 -10.97
N LEU A 292 8.03 34.85 -10.18
CA LEU A 292 6.72 35.36 -10.63
C LEU A 292 6.75 36.84 -11.04
N ALA A 293 7.74 37.61 -10.57
CA ALA A 293 7.96 39.00 -10.98
C ALA A 293 8.64 39.17 -12.36
N LYS A 294 9.29 38.13 -12.90
CA LYS A 294 10.06 38.21 -14.18
C LYS A 294 9.28 37.78 -15.43
N ASN A 295 8.17 37.04 -15.30
CA ASN A 295 7.43 36.48 -16.45
C ASN A 295 6.31 37.39 -16.99
N LYS A 296 6.64 38.62 -17.33
CA LYS A 296 5.82 39.48 -18.20
C LYS A 296 6.69 39.99 -19.34
N HIS A 297 6.80 39.23 -20.43
CA HIS A 297 6.91 39.72 -21.81
C HIS A 297 7.33 38.59 -22.75
N HIS A 298 6.41 38.08 -23.57
CA HIS A 298 6.73 37.60 -24.92
C HIS A 298 5.51 37.79 -25.83
N LYS A 299 5.65 38.72 -26.81
CA LYS A 299 4.71 38.94 -27.90
C LYS A 299 4.82 37.80 -28.91
N LYS A 300 3.69 37.15 -29.24
CA LYS A 300 3.59 36.27 -30.42
C LYS A 300 3.16 37.07 -31.64
N ASN A 301 3.95 36.99 -32.72
CA ASN A 301 3.59 37.49 -34.03
C ASN A 301 2.49 36.62 -34.65
N SER A 302 1.40 37.25 -35.10
CA SER A 302 0.31 36.60 -35.82
C SER A 302 0.57 36.59 -37.32
N PHE A 303 0.61 35.40 -37.92
CA PHE A 303 0.54 35.23 -39.38
C PHE A 303 -0.90 35.44 -39.87
N LYS A 304 -1.08 36.27 -40.91
CA LYS A 304 -2.36 36.45 -41.63
C LYS A 304 -2.38 35.53 -42.85
N ILE A 305 -3.38 34.64 -42.93
CA ILE A 305 -3.66 33.81 -44.10
C ILE A 305 -4.84 34.43 -44.88
N SER A 306 -4.71 34.52 -46.20
CA SER A 306 -5.71 35.14 -47.09
C SER A 306 -6.93 34.25 -47.34
N GLN A 307 -8.11 34.85 -47.41
CA GLN A 307 -9.44 34.21 -47.38
C GLN A 307 -9.88 33.51 -48.69
N LYS A 308 -8.99 33.11 -49.60
CA LYS A 308 -9.41 32.62 -50.94
C LYS A 308 -9.49 31.10 -51.14
N PHE A 309 -9.37 30.27 -50.10
CA PHE A 309 -9.54 28.80 -50.22
C PHE A 309 -10.22 28.16 -48.99
N ILE A 310 -11.41 28.61 -48.59
CA ILE A 310 -12.10 28.14 -47.37
C ILE A 310 -12.94 26.86 -47.60
N PHE A 311 -13.28 26.51 -48.85
CA PHE A 311 -14.23 25.42 -49.13
C PHE A 311 -13.64 23.99 -49.05
N ILE A 312 -12.41 23.78 -49.53
CA ILE A 312 -11.71 22.47 -49.48
C ILE A 312 -11.31 22.07 -48.04
N PRO A 313 -10.83 23.00 -47.18
CA PRO A 313 -10.59 22.72 -45.76
C PRO A 313 -11.85 22.33 -44.98
N LEU A 314 -13.02 22.88 -45.32
CA LEU A 314 -14.27 22.58 -44.62
C LEU A 314 -14.80 21.17 -44.91
N VAL A 315 -14.75 20.73 -46.17
CA VAL A 315 -15.18 19.37 -46.56
C VAL A 315 -14.21 18.33 -46.00
N SER A 316 -12.90 18.59 -46.06
CA SER A 316 -11.89 17.72 -45.45
C SER A 316 -12.03 17.67 -43.93
N LEU A 317 -12.33 18.78 -43.26
CA LEU A 317 -12.63 18.83 -41.83
C LEU A 317 -13.91 18.07 -41.47
N GLY A 318 -14.95 18.13 -42.31
CA GLY A 318 -16.20 17.38 -42.12
C GLY A 318 -16.01 15.87 -42.22
N ILE A 319 -15.30 15.40 -43.27
CA ILE A 319 -14.92 13.98 -43.43
C ILE A 319 -14.02 13.53 -42.27
N PHE A 320 -13.12 14.40 -41.83
CA PHE A 320 -12.22 14.15 -40.71
C PHE A 320 -12.94 14.01 -39.37
N ILE A 321 -13.90 14.89 -39.05
CA ILE A 321 -14.74 14.76 -37.84
C ILE A 321 -15.57 13.48 -37.91
N LEU A 322 -16.11 13.13 -39.08
CA LEU A 322 -16.90 11.92 -39.27
C LEU A 322 -16.07 10.64 -39.02
N LEU A 323 -14.85 10.55 -39.57
CA LEU A 323 -13.94 9.42 -39.35
C LEU A 323 -13.57 9.26 -37.87
N ASN A 324 -13.39 10.38 -37.19
CA ASN A 324 -13.07 10.45 -35.77
C ASN A 324 -14.25 10.00 -34.88
N ILE A 325 -15.48 10.40 -35.20
CA ILE A 325 -16.70 9.90 -34.55
C ILE A 325 -16.85 8.39 -34.81
N LEU A 326 -16.59 7.93 -36.02
CA LEU A 326 -16.66 6.51 -36.38
C LEU A 326 -15.60 5.69 -35.62
N SER A 327 -14.38 6.21 -35.45
CA SER A 327 -13.32 5.64 -34.61
C SER A 327 -13.79 5.48 -33.15
N LEU A 328 -14.42 6.50 -32.57
CA LEU A 328 -14.98 6.40 -31.21
C LEU A 328 -16.10 5.37 -31.10
N LEU A 329 -17.04 5.35 -32.05
CA LEU A 329 -18.16 4.40 -32.05
C LEU A 329 -17.68 2.95 -32.20
N THR A 330 -16.69 2.71 -33.07
CA THR A 330 -16.07 1.39 -33.24
C THR A 330 -15.27 0.97 -32.01
N THR A 331 -14.60 1.91 -31.34
CA THR A 331 -13.92 1.66 -30.06
C THR A 331 -14.91 1.27 -28.95
N LEU A 332 -16.05 1.96 -28.86
CA LEU A 332 -17.14 1.60 -27.92
C LEU A 332 -17.73 0.23 -28.24
N PHE A 333 -17.91 -0.09 -29.52
CA PHE A 333 -18.33 -1.42 -29.95
C PHE A 333 -17.32 -2.47 -29.49
N PHE A 334 -16.03 -2.29 -29.73
CA PHE A 334 -15.00 -3.21 -29.26
C PHE A 334 -14.98 -3.36 -27.74
N ALA A 335 -15.10 -2.26 -26.98
CA ALA A 335 -15.19 -2.30 -25.52
C ALA A 335 -16.32 -3.25 -25.04
N LYS A 336 -17.50 -3.18 -25.67
CA LYS A 336 -18.63 -4.08 -25.36
C LYS A 336 -18.28 -5.55 -25.63
N TYR A 337 -17.63 -5.86 -26.75
CA TYR A 337 -17.25 -7.23 -27.09
C TYR A 337 -16.08 -7.76 -26.25
N ILE A 338 -15.17 -6.89 -25.80
CA ILE A 338 -14.11 -7.24 -24.86
C ILE A 338 -14.72 -7.72 -23.55
N ILE A 339 -15.66 -6.96 -22.97
CA ILE A 339 -16.37 -7.33 -21.73
C ILE A 339 -17.09 -8.67 -21.89
N SER A 340 -17.83 -8.86 -22.98
CA SER A 340 -18.51 -10.13 -23.26
C SER A 340 -17.54 -11.30 -23.42
N SER A 341 -16.37 -11.08 -24.03
CA SER A 341 -15.35 -12.12 -24.22
C SER A 341 -14.63 -12.48 -22.92
N ILE A 342 -14.42 -11.52 -22.00
CA ILE A 342 -13.94 -11.77 -20.64
C ILE A 342 -14.92 -12.68 -19.87
N GLN A 343 -16.21 -12.36 -19.92
CA GLN A 343 -17.25 -13.17 -19.25
C GLN A 343 -17.31 -14.61 -19.77
N GLN A 344 -16.90 -14.83 -21.02
CA GLN A 344 -16.80 -16.15 -21.65
C GLN A 344 -15.42 -16.81 -21.47
N ASN A 345 -14.53 -16.24 -20.64
CA ASN A 345 -13.15 -16.70 -20.45
C ASN A 345 -12.30 -16.77 -21.74
N ASN A 346 -12.68 -16.02 -22.79
CA ASN A 346 -11.99 -16.01 -24.09
C ASN A 346 -10.98 -14.86 -24.18
N TYR A 347 -9.88 -14.97 -23.42
CA TYR A 347 -8.87 -13.91 -23.31
C TYR A 347 -8.12 -13.62 -24.60
N SER A 348 -7.89 -14.61 -25.47
CA SER A 348 -7.21 -14.40 -26.76
C SER A 348 -8.02 -13.50 -27.69
N LYS A 349 -9.34 -13.71 -27.75
CA LYS A 349 -10.27 -12.83 -28.45
C LYS A 349 -10.28 -11.42 -27.84
N SER A 350 -10.33 -11.31 -26.52
CA SER A 350 -10.26 -10.01 -25.82
C SER A 350 -8.99 -9.24 -26.13
N ILE A 351 -7.81 -9.89 -26.08
CA ILE A 351 -6.51 -9.27 -26.40
C ILE A 351 -6.48 -8.78 -27.85
N ARG A 352 -7.00 -9.57 -28.79
CA ARG A 352 -7.11 -9.15 -30.20
C ARG A 352 -8.02 -7.93 -30.35
N LEU A 353 -9.19 -7.92 -29.70
CA LEU A 353 -10.12 -6.79 -29.75
C LEU A 353 -9.53 -5.53 -29.09
N ILE A 354 -8.80 -5.66 -27.97
CA ILE A 354 -8.07 -4.55 -27.34
C ILE A 354 -7.04 -3.98 -28.31
N SER A 355 -6.25 -4.85 -28.96
CA SER A 355 -5.24 -4.42 -29.93
C SER A 355 -5.90 -3.64 -31.08
N GLN A 356 -7.01 -4.16 -31.63
CA GLN A 356 -7.78 -3.48 -32.66
C GLN A 356 -8.33 -2.12 -32.20
N ALA A 357 -8.86 -2.04 -30.97
CA ALA A 357 -9.33 -0.78 -30.40
C ALA A 357 -8.20 0.24 -30.20
N LYS A 358 -7.02 -0.21 -29.71
CA LYS A 358 -5.83 0.64 -29.58
C LYS A 358 -5.35 1.16 -30.94
N TYR A 359 -5.33 0.33 -31.97
CA TYR A 359 -4.98 0.76 -33.33
C TYR A 359 -5.95 1.81 -33.89
N ILE A 360 -7.25 1.61 -33.69
CA ILE A 360 -8.28 2.58 -34.12
C ILE A 360 -8.09 3.92 -33.40
N LEU A 361 -7.85 3.89 -32.09
CA LEU A 361 -7.57 5.10 -31.31
C LEU A 361 -6.26 5.79 -31.74
N ALA A 362 -5.19 5.04 -31.95
CA ALA A 362 -3.91 5.58 -32.43
C ALA A 362 -4.06 6.25 -33.81
N PHE A 363 -4.88 5.68 -34.69
CA PHE A 363 -5.18 6.30 -35.99
C PHE A 363 -5.88 7.67 -35.86
N SER A 364 -6.73 7.84 -34.84
CA SER A 364 -7.36 9.14 -34.53
C SER A 364 -6.48 10.10 -33.72
N GLU A 365 -5.34 9.67 -33.16
CA GLU A 365 -4.50 10.49 -32.27
C GLU A 365 -3.93 11.76 -32.94
N PRO A 366 -3.38 11.73 -34.17
CA PRO A 366 -2.90 12.94 -34.84
C PRO A 366 -4.01 13.98 -35.00
N SER A 367 -5.25 13.50 -35.13
CA SER A 367 -6.42 14.37 -35.28
C SER A 367 -6.71 15.18 -34.03
N ILE A 368 -6.50 14.57 -32.87
CA ILE A 368 -6.64 15.18 -31.54
C ILE A 368 -5.60 16.29 -31.36
N VAL A 369 -4.35 16.02 -31.69
CA VAL A 369 -3.25 17.00 -31.60
C VAL A 369 -3.51 18.21 -32.52
N ILE A 370 -3.92 17.96 -33.77
CA ILE A 370 -4.21 19.02 -34.74
C ILE A 370 -5.39 19.89 -34.28
N SER A 371 -6.42 19.28 -33.69
CA SER A 371 -7.61 19.99 -33.23
C SER A 371 -7.35 21.06 -32.16
N GLN A 372 -6.21 20.99 -31.46
CA GLN A 372 -5.81 21.99 -30.45
C GLN A 372 -5.51 23.37 -31.06
N ASN A 373 -5.19 23.42 -32.36
CA ASN A 373 -4.70 24.63 -33.04
C ASN A 373 -5.77 25.33 -33.89
N PHE A 374 -7.01 24.82 -33.95
CA PHE A 374 -8.07 25.37 -34.80
C PHE A 374 -9.02 26.32 -34.03
N PRO A 375 -9.07 27.62 -34.36
CA PRO A 375 -9.85 28.60 -33.60
C PRO A 375 -11.37 28.57 -33.87
N PHE A 376 -11.82 28.06 -35.02
CA PHE A 376 -13.24 28.16 -35.45
C PHE A 376 -14.19 27.11 -34.85
N PHE A 377 -13.68 25.96 -34.38
CA PHE A 377 -14.50 24.83 -33.88
C PHE A 377 -14.12 24.36 -32.46
N LYS A 378 -13.56 25.29 -31.67
CA LYS A 378 -12.90 25.02 -30.39
C LYS A 378 -13.74 24.18 -29.41
N ASP A 379 -15.04 24.46 -29.27
CA ASP A 379 -15.90 23.77 -28.30
C ASP A 379 -16.27 22.34 -28.73
N GLN A 380 -16.55 22.13 -30.01
CA GLN A 380 -16.88 20.80 -30.56
C GLN A 380 -15.64 19.89 -30.58
N LEU A 381 -14.47 20.47 -30.88
CA LEU A 381 -13.19 19.76 -30.83
C LEU A 381 -12.80 19.41 -29.39
N LYS A 382 -13.07 20.29 -28.40
CA LYS A 382 -12.90 19.97 -26.97
C LYS A 382 -13.73 18.77 -26.52
N ILE A 383 -14.99 18.68 -26.95
CA ILE A 383 -15.86 17.52 -26.64
C ILE A 383 -15.28 16.24 -27.27
N PHE A 384 -14.80 16.31 -28.51
CA PHE A 384 -14.17 15.18 -29.18
C PHE A 384 -12.88 14.72 -28.49
N GLN A 385 -12.00 15.66 -28.11
CA GLN A 385 -10.78 15.40 -27.33
C GLN A 385 -11.11 14.67 -26.02
N LYS A 386 -12.08 15.19 -25.27
CA LYS A 386 -12.54 14.56 -24.03
C LYS A 386 -13.01 13.13 -24.24
N ASN A 387 -13.84 12.89 -25.26
CA ASN A 387 -14.36 11.55 -25.56
C ASN A 387 -13.26 10.58 -26.02
N TYR A 388 -12.25 11.07 -26.74
CA TYR A 388 -11.07 10.29 -27.13
C TYR A 388 -10.26 9.81 -25.94
N TYR A 389 -9.88 10.72 -25.04
CA TYR A 389 -9.11 10.35 -23.85
C TYR A 389 -9.91 9.42 -22.92
N VAL A 390 -11.23 9.63 -22.80
CA VAL A 390 -12.12 8.70 -22.09
C VAL A 390 -12.12 7.30 -22.75
N ALA A 391 -12.21 7.23 -24.08
CA ALA A 391 -12.16 5.96 -24.80
C ALA A 391 -10.80 5.26 -24.62
N GLN A 392 -9.69 5.98 -24.69
CA GLN A 392 -8.34 5.46 -24.48
C GLN A 392 -8.16 4.91 -23.06
N LYS A 393 -8.57 5.66 -22.03
CA LYS A 393 -8.52 5.19 -20.62
C LYS A 393 -9.38 3.94 -20.41
N ASN A 394 -10.59 3.90 -20.95
CA ASN A 394 -11.45 2.72 -20.87
C ASN A 394 -10.82 1.49 -21.52
N ILE A 395 -10.17 1.64 -22.68
CA ILE A 395 -9.45 0.54 -23.34
C ILE A 395 -8.22 0.11 -22.54
N ASN A 396 -7.49 1.04 -21.91
CA ASN A 396 -6.38 0.71 -21.02
C ASN A 396 -6.85 -0.04 -19.77
N PHE A 397 -7.92 0.42 -19.11
CA PHE A 397 -8.55 -0.28 -18.00
C PHE A 397 -8.98 -1.69 -18.40
N LEU A 398 -9.65 -1.86 -19.55
CA LEU A 398 -10.01 -3.17 -20.08
C LEU A 398 -8.79 -4.04 -20.41
N SER A 399 -7.67 -3.44 -20.84
CA SER A 399 -6.41 -4.14 -21.07
C SER A 399 -5.83 -4.72 -19.78
N TYR A 400 -5.79 -3.93 -18.70
CA TYR A 400 -5.35 -4.40 -17.38
C TYR A 400 -6.32 -5.43 -16.80
N LEU A 401 -7.64 -5.25 -16.99
CA LEU A 401 -8.64 -6.21 -16.54
C LEU A 401 -8.46 -7.55 -17.26
N VAL A 402 -8.32 -7.56 -18.59
CA VAL A 402 -8.10 -8.79 -19.38
C VAL A 402 -6.82 -9.50 -18.97
N SER A 403 -5.70 -8.76 -18.79
CA SER A 403 -4.43 -9.37 -18.36
C SER A 403 -4.53 -9.93 -16.95
N THR A 404 -5.04 -9.15 -16.00
CA THR A 404 -5.26 -9.61 -14.61
C THR A 404 -6.15 -10.86 -14.57
N SER A 405 -7.30 -10.85 -15.26
CA SER A 405 -8.21 -12.00 -15.30
C SER A 405 -7.57 -13.22 -15.96
N LYS A 406 -6.78 -13.03 -17.02
CA LYS A 406 -6.02 -14.11 -17.66
C LYS A 406 -4.99 -14.71 -16.70
N ASP A 407 -4.21 -13.87 -16.02
CA ASP A 407 -3.17 -14.31 -15.09
C ASP A 407 -3.79 -15.03 -13.89
N LEU A 408 -4.85 -14.49 -13.30
CA LEU A 408 -5.61 -15.13 -12.22
C LEU A 408 -6.22 -16.47 -12.65
N ASN A 409 -6.73 -16.60 -13.88
CA ASN A 409 -7.22 -17.87 -14.41
C ASN A 409 -6.10 -18.89 -14.67
N SER A 410 -4.84 -18.44 -14.81
CA SER A 410 -3.68 -19.34 -14.93
C SER A 410 -3.06 -19.73 -13.59
N LEU A 411 -3.58 -19.21 -12.47
CA LEU A 411 -3.04 -19.44 -11.13
C LEU A 411 -2.95 -20.94 -10.76
N SER A 412 -3.86 -21.78 -11.29
CA SER A 412 -3.85 -23.23 -11.03
C SER A 412 -2.77 -24.01 -11.78
N LYS A 413 -2.08 -23.43 -12.77
CA LYS A 413 -1.25 -24.21 -13.72
C LYS A 413 0.26 -24.12 -13.46
N ASN A 414 0.77 -23.01 -12.92
CA ASN A 414 2.13 -22.84 -12.40
C ASN A 414 2.28 -21.39 -11.93
N THR A 415 2.71 -21.15 -10.70
CA THR A 415 3.01 -19.79 -10.22
C THR A 415 4.50 -19.66 -9.98
N ASP A 416 5.10 -18.51 -10.25
CA ASP A 416 6.48 -18.22 -9.90
C ASP A 416 6.63 -16.74 -9.50
N SER A 417 7.84 -16.32 -9.18
CA SER A 417 8.11 -14.96 -8.72
C SER A 417 7.68 -13.93 -9.78
N PHE A 418 7.94 -14.20 -11.06
CA PHE A 418 7.60 -13.30 -12.16
C PHE A 418 6.09 -13.21 -12.36
N PHE A 419 5.39 -14.34 -12.26
CA PHE A 419 3.93 -14.39 -12.28
C PHE A 419 3.34 -13.49 -11.19
N TRP A 420 3.81 -13.62 -9.94
CA TRP A 420 3.28 -12.82 -8.83
C TRP A 420 3.65 -11.35 -8.94
N GLU A 421 4.84 -11.01 -9.43
CA GLU A 421 5.21 -9.62 -9.75
C GLU A 421 4.27 -9.03 -10.79
N ASN A 422 3.97 -9.75 -11.88
CA ASN A 422 3.05 -9.29 -12.91
C ASN A 422 1.62 -9.14 -12.41
N VAL A 423 1.09 -10.12 -11.68
CA VAL A 423 -0.25 -10.05 -11.09
C VAL A 423 -0.35 -8.85 -10.14
N SER A 424 0.66 -8.65 -9.30
CA SER A 424 0.69 -7.54 -8.35
C SER A 424 0.71 -6.20 -9.07
N ASN A 425 1.60 -6.03 -10.06
CA ASN A 425 1.65 -4.81 -10.87
C ASN A 425 0.33 -4.56 -11.61
N ASN A 426 -0.26 -5.59 -12.23
CA ASN A 426 -1.52 -5.48 -12.96
C ASN A 426 -2.68 -5.09 -12.04
N LEU A 427 -2.75 -5.63 -10.82
CA LEU A 427 -3.76 -5.26 -9.82
C LEU A 427 -3.60 -3.81 -9.35
N ILE A 428 -2.36 -3.37 -9.11
CA ILE A 428 -2.04 -1.99 -8.74
C ILE A 428 -2.48 -1.03 -9.86
N HIS A 429 -2.10 -1.32 -11.11
CA HIS A 429 -2.49 -0.53 -12.26
C HIS A 429 -4.00 -0.50 -12.47
N LEU A 430 -4.68 -1.66 -12.33
CA LEU A 430 -6.12 -1.77 -12.46
C LEU A 430 -6.84 -0.89 -11.43
N TYR A 431 -6.40 -0.91 -10.17
CA TYR A 431 -6.96 -0.07 -9.11
C TYR A 431 -6.78 1.42 -9.42
N PHE A 432 -5.57 1.86 -9.77
CA PHE A 432 -5.30 3.28 -10.03
C PHE A 432 -5.99 3.80 -11.30
N GLU A 433 -6.08 2.99 -12.35
CA GLU A 433 -6.88 3.36 -13.54
C GLU A 433 -8.37 3.50 -13.20
N ALA A 434 -8.90 2.61 -12.33
CA ALA A 434 -10.28 2.73 -11.87
C ALA A 434 -10.50 3.99 -11.01
N GLU A 435 -9.57 4.33 -10.11
CA GLU A 435 -9.62 5.58 -9.33
C GLU A 435 -9.62 6.80 -10.24
N LYS A 436 -8.74 6.81 -11.26
CA LYS A 436 -8.67 7.89 -12.23
C LYS A 436 -10.00 8.10 -12.94
N ILE A 437 -10.62 7.01 -13.42
CA ILE A 437 -11.94 7.09 -14.07
C ILE A 437 -13.01 7.59 -13.07
N LYS A 438 -12.96 7.15 -11.80
CA LYS A 438 -13.91 7.62 -10.76
C LYS A 438 -13.79 9.12 -10.49
N ALA A 439 -12.56 9.62 -10.32
CA ALA A 439 -12.31 11.03 -10.03
C ALA A 439 -12.82 11.96 -11.16
N GLU A 440 -12.65 11.55 -12.42
CA GLU A 440 -13.11 12.33 -13.59
C GLU A 440 -14.64 12.31 -13.77
N ASN A 441 -15.32 11.24 -13.36
CA ASN A 441 -16.79 11.22 -13.39
C ASN A 441 -17.39 12.18 -12.35
N LEU A 442 -16.72 12.34 -11.20
CA LEU A 442 -17.14 13.30 -10.16
C LEU A 442 -16.99 14.75 -10.63
N SER A 443 -15.92 15.09 -11.36
CA SER A 443 -15.70 16.44 -11.87
C SER A 443 -16.63 16.83 -13.02
N THR A 444 -17.24 15.86 -13.71
CA THR A 444 -18.08 16.10 -14.89
C THR A 444 -19.59 16.08 -14.62
N GLY A 445 -20.01 15.96 -13.34
CA GLY A 445 -21.41 15.96 -12.95
C GLY A 445 -22.21 14.72 -13.39
N LYS A 446 -21.58 13.74 -14.04
CA LYS A 446 -22.20 12.47 -14.46
C LYS A 446 -22.07 11.42 -13.36
N GLN A 447 -22.81 11.61 -12.26
CA GLN A 447 -22.80 10.66 -11.14
C GLN A 447 -23.36 9.28 -11.51
N GLU A 448 -24.22 9.19 -12.53
CA GLU A 448 -24.93 7.96 -12.88
C GLU A 448 -24.16 6.98 -13.78
N SER A 449 -23.13 7.44 -14.52
CA SER A 449 -22.66 6.68 -15.68
C SER A 449 -21.69 5.52 -15.42
N ASN A 450 -21.26 5.23 -14.18
CA ASN A 450 -20.36 4.10 -13.92
C ASN A 450 -20.51 3.49 -12.50
N GLN A 451 -21.70 2.99 -12.18
CA GLN A 451 -21.96 2.24 -10.94
C GLN A 451 -20.94 1.10 -10.70
N LEU A 452 -20.44 0.47 -11.76
CA LEU A 452 -19.44 -0.61 -11.68
C LEU A 452 -18.07 -0.13 -11.16
N ILE A 453 -17.57 1.01 -11.65
CA ILE A 453 -16.29 1.57 -11.19
C ILE A 453 -16.42 2.10 -9.78
N ASN A 454 -17.57 2.73 -9.45
CA ASN A 454 -17.86 3.15 -8.09
C ASN A 454 -17.96 1.97 -7.11
N LYS A 455 -18.51 0.84 -7.56
CA LYS A 455 -18.55 -0.41 -6.78
C LYS A 455 -17.18 -1.06 -6.67
N PHE A 456 -16.35 -0.98 -7.72
CA PHE A 456 -15.00 -1.54 -7.71
C PHE A 456 -14.05 -0.71 -6.84
N VAL A 457 -13.99 0.62 -7.00
CA VAL A 457 -13.15 1.51 -6.19
C VAL A 457 -13.83 1.78 -4.86
N ASN A 458 -13.51 0.93 -3.90
CA ASN A 458 -14.02 0.96 -2.54
C ASN A 458 -12.88 0.69 -1.55
N GLU A 459 -13.20 0.70 -0.26
CA GLU A 459 -12.23 0.46 0.80
C GLU A 459 -11.55 -0.92 0.70
N ASP A 460 -12.31 -1.96 0.34
CA ASP A 460 -11.82 -3.34 0.25
C ASP A 460 -10.80 -3.51 -0.89
N THR A 461 -11.07 -2.94 -2.07
CA THR A 461 -10.13 -2.98 -3.20
C THR A 461 -8.92 -2.09 -2.99
N SER A 462 -9.06 -0.99 -2.22
CA SER A 462 -7.93 -0.16 -1.80
C SER A 462 -6.96 -0.94 -0.89
N LYS A 463 -7.51 -1.62 0.13
CA LYS A 463 -6.75 -2.51 1.02
C LYS A 463 -6.06 -3.64 0.23
N PHE A 464 -6.78 -4.27 -0.69
CA PHE A 464 -6.22 -5.34 -1.52
C PHE A 464 -5.10 -4.84 -2.44
N SER A 465 -5.25 -3.65 -3.03
CA SER A 465 -4.20 -2.98 -3.81
C SER A 465 -2.95 -2.73 -2.96
N ALA A 466 -3.10 -2.22 -1.73
CA ALA A 466 -1.98 -2.03 -0.82
C ALA A 466 -1.24 -3.34 -0.52
N ILE A 467 -1.98 -4.44 -0.27
CA ILE A 467 -1.39 -5.75 0.02
C ILE A 467 -0.72 -6.38 -1.19
N SER A 468 -1.26 -6.15 -2.39
CA SER A 468 -0.67 -6.68 -3.62
C SER A 468 0.80 -6.27 -3.80
N THR A 469 1.20 -5.12 -3.26
CA THR A 469 2.61 -4.65 -3.27
C THR A 469 3.59 -5.55 -2.53
N VAL A 470 3.11 -6.36 -1.56
CA VAL A 470 3.95 -7.23 -0.72
C VAL A 470 3.71 -8.72 -0.96
N ILE A 471 2.75 -9.10 -1.82
CA ILE A 471 2.48 -10.50 -2.18
C ILE A 471 3.75 -11.24 -2.65
N PRO A 472 4.58 -10.68 -3.56
CA PRO A 472 5.80 -11.38 -4.01
C PRO A 472 6.77 -11.69 -2.86
N GLU A 473 6.92 -10.78 -1.89
CA GLU A 473 7.78 -10.99 -0.72
C GLU A 473 7.22 -12.06 0.22
N ILE A 474 5.90 -12.06 0.45
CA ILE A 474 5.21 -13.08 1.25
C ILE A 474 5.35 -14.47 0.60
N LEU A 475 5.32 -14.55 -0.73
CA LEU A 475 5.48 -15.80 -1.47
C LEU A 475 6.94 -16.18 -1.73
N GLY A 476 7.88 -15.53 -1.04
CA GLY A 476 9.29 -15.90 -1.05
C GLY A 476 9.98 -15.70 -2.40
N SER A 477 9.69 -14.61 -3.12
CA SER A 477 10.32 -14.32 -4.40
C SER A 477 11.84 -14.19 -4.33
N LYS A 478 12.36 -13.67 -3.21
CA LYS A 478 13.80 -13.47 -2.97
C LYS A 478 14.42 -14.54 -2.06
N GLU A 479 13.67 -14.97 -1.04
CA GLU A 479 14.12 -15.88 0.01
C GLU A 479 12.99 -16.83 0.37
N ASP A 480 13.32 -18.04 0.82
CA ASP A 480 12.32 -18.98 1.32
C ASP A 480 11.58 -18.38 2.53
N LYS A 481 10.24 -18.52 2.55
CA LYS A 481 9.38 -18.06 3.64
C LYS A 481 8.64 -19.22 4.28
N TYR A 482 8.52 -19.20 5.61
CA TYR A 482 7.90 -20.25 6.41
C TYR A 482 6.74 -19.69 7.23
N TYR A 483 5.55 -20.24 7.09
CA TYR A 483 4.37 -19.79 7.81
C TYR A 483 3.73 -20.91 8.61
N LEU A 484 3.20 -20.55 9.77
CA LEU A 484 2.35 -21.40 10.59
C LEU A 484 0.89 -21.03 10.34
N ILE A 485 0.07 -21.99 9.93
CA ILE A 485 -1.37 -21.83 9.81
C ILE A 485 -2.03 -22.42 11.04
N LEU A 486 -2.85 -21.65 11.75
CA LEU A 486 -3.63 -22.10 12.89
C LEU A 486 -5.05 -22.44 12.41
N PHE A 487 -5.39 -23.73 12.36
CA PHE A 487 -6.74 -24.17 12.02
C PHE A 487 -7.61 -24.15 13.29
N GLN A 488 -8.51 -23.16 13.32
CA GLN A 488 -9.27 -22.80 14.51
C GLN A 488 -10.71 -23.30 14.43
N ASN A 489 -11.15 -24.01 15.47
CA ASN A 489 -12.54 -24.41 15.65
C ASN A 489 -13.30 -23.35 16.46
N ASN A 490 -14.03 -22.47 15.80
CA ASN A 490 -14.81 -21.40 16.44
C ASN A 490 -16.06 -21.93 17.21
N GLY A 491 -16.37 -23.23 17.12
CA GLY A 491 -17.31 -23.89 18.04
C GLY A 491 -16.78 -23.99 19.48
N GLU A 492 -15.46 -23.94 19.66
CA GLU A 492 -14.77 -23.78 20.95
C GLU A 492 -14.09 -22.43 20.94
N LEU A 493 -14.86 -21.36 21.13
CA LEU A 493 -14.41 -19.99 20.86
C LEU A 493 -13.20 -19.60 21.71
N ARG A 494 -12.25 -18.92 21.07
CA ARG A 494 -11.10 -18.29 21.69
C ARG A 494 -11.06 -16.80 21.30
N PRO A 495 -10.27 -15.99 22.01
CA PRO A 495 -10.23 -14.55 21.82
C PRO A 495 -9.98 -14.07 20.40
N THR A 496 -9.11 -14.75 19.66
CA THR A 496 -8.79 -14.39 18.26
C THR A 496 -9.26 -15.45 17.27
N GLY A 497 -10.40 -16.08 17.56
CA GLY A 497 -11.03 -17.06 16.67
C GLY A 497 -11.54 -18.28 17.43
N GLY A 498 -11.08 -19.46 17.06
CA GLY A 498 -11.43 -20.72 17.71
C GLY A 498 -10.27 -21.41 18.41
N PHE A 499 -10.58 -22.52 19.09
CA PHE A 499 -9.58 -23.45 19.62
C PHE A 499 -8.68 -23.98 18.49
N ILE A 500 -7.37 -23.95 18.68
CA ILE A 500 -6.42 -24.38 17.65
C ILE A 500 -6.35 -25.91 17.71
N GLY A 501 -7.09 -26.57 16.84
CA GLY A 501 -7.12 -28.04 16.80
C GLY A 501 -5.97 -28.63 15.99
N SER A 502 -5.61 -27.99 14.88
CA SER A 502 -4.56 -28.45 13.99
C SER A 502 -3.72 -27.28 13.54
N VAL A 503 -2.50 -27.55 13.09
CA VAL A 503 -1.66 -26.54 12.47
C VAL A 503 -1.18 -26.98 11.10
N GLY A 504 -1.02 -26.02 10.19
CA GLY A 504 -0.39 -26.21 8.89
C GLY A 504 1.00 -25.57 8.88
N GLU A 505 2.01 -26.31 8.45
CA GLU A 505 3.31 -25.76 8.10
C GLU A 505 3.32 -25.54 6.59
N ILE A 506 3.43 -24.29 6.14
CA ILE A 506 3.56 -23.98 4.71
C ILE A 506 4.86 -23.23 4.47
N SER A 507 5.57 -23.61 3.40
CA SER A 507 6.74 -22.86 2.95
C SER A 507 6.63 -22.44 1.50
N PHE A 508 7.16 -21.26 1.19
CA PHE A 508 7.21 -20.72 -0.15
C PHE A 508 8.65 -20.51 -0.59
N SER A 509 8.92 -20.79 -1.86
CA SER A 509 10.21 -20.53 -2.50
C SER A 509 9.99 -20.09 -3.94
N LYS A 510 10.58 -18.95 -4.31
CA LYS A 510 10.50 -18.37 -5.66
C LYS A 510 9.04 -18.20 -6.16
N GLY A 511 8.12 -17.86 -5.28
CA GLY A 511 6.70 -17.67 -5.62
C GLY A 511 5.86 -18.96 -5.68
N LYS A 512 6.45 -20.11 -5.30
CA LYS A 512 5.80 -21.43 -5.30
C LYS A 512 5.63 -21.97 -3.89
N VAL A 513 4.56 -22.73 -3.66
CA VAL A 513 4.49 -23.61 -2.49
C VAL A 513 5.58 -24.67 -2.62
N LYS A 514 6.47 -24.75 -1.63
CA LYS A 514 7.57 -25.71 -1.57
C LYS A 514 7.14 -26.96 -0.81
N ASP A 515 6.62 -26.76 0.39
CA ASP A 515 6.12 -27.83 1.26
C ASP A 515 4.83 -27.37 1.96
N PHE A 516 3.89 -28.30 2.16
CA PHE A 516 2.71 -28.11 3.00
C PHE A 516 2.46 -29.36 3.85
N LEU A 517 2.33 -29.19 5.16
CA LEU A 517 2.11 -30.28 6.11
C LEU A 517 1.08 -29.89 7.17
N ILE A 518 0.06 -30.73 7.37
CA ILE A 518 -0.87 -30.58 8.49
C ILE A 518 -0.44 -31.49 9.64
N ARG A 519 -0.53 -30.99 10.88
CA ARG A 519 -0.31 -31.75 12.12
C ARG A 519 -1.46 -31.54 13.11
N ASP A 520 -1.71 -32.54 13.94
CA ASP A 520 -2.54 -32.34 15.14
C ASP A 520 -1.73 -31.52 16.15
N VAL A 521 -2.37 -30.53 16.78
CA VAL A 521 -1.74 -29.70 17.80
C VAL A 521 -1.22 -30.54 18.98
N TYR A 522 -1.91 -31.63 19.33
CA TYR A 522 -1.50 -32.47 20.47
C TYR A 522 -0.19 -33.24 20.20
N GLU A 523 0.13 -33.52 18.93
CA GLU A 523 1.44 -34.10 18.57
C GLU A 523 2.57 -33.13 18.89
N LEU A 524 2.35 -31.82 18.67
CA LEU A 524 3.31 -30.76 18.91
C LEU A 524 3.41 -30.40 20.40
N ASP A 525 2.27 -30.25 21.07
CA ASP A 525 2.19 -29.95 22.50
C ASP A 525 2.94 -31.00 23.33
N GLY A 526 2.93 -32.27 22.91
CA GLY A 526 3.71 -33.34 23.55
C GLY A 526 5.23 -33.22 23.38
N GLN A 527 5.72 -32.37 22.47
CA GLN A 527 7.15 -32.08 22.27
C GLN A 527 7.63 -30.84 23.03
N LEU A 528 6.73 -30.11 23.69
CA LEU A 528 7.07 -28.87 24.38
C LEU A 528 7.98 -29.16 25.59
N LYS A 529 9.22 -28.64 25.54
CA LYS A 529 10.25 -28.90 26.57
C LYS A 529 10.35 -27.83 27.65
N ALA A 530 9.76 -26.66 27.43
CA ALA A 530 9.89 -25.50 28.29
C ALA A 530 8.56 -25.15 28.95
N HIS A 531 8.56 -24.72 30.21
CA HIS A 531 7.36 -24.19 30.87
C HIS A 531 7.04 -22.78 30.36
N VAL A 532 5.81 -22.57 29.89
CA VAL A 532 5.26 -21.28 29.50
C VAL A 532 4.09 -21.00 30.43
N GLU A 533 4.15 -19.90 31.16
CA GLU A 533 3.12 -19.56 32.14
C GLU A 533 1.83 -19.13 31.43
N PRO A 534 0.69 -19.81 31.66
CA PRO A 534 -0.57 -19.42 31.06
C PRO A 534 -1.18 -18.19 31.72
N HIS A 535 -2.15 -17.57 31.04
CA HIS A 535 -3.03 -16.60 31.67
C HIS A 535 -3.77 -17.24 32.87
N TYR A 536 -3.99 -16.50 33.96
CA TYR A 536 -4.56 -17.07 35.19
C TYR A 536 -5.94 -17.73 34.98
N ILE A 537 -6.73 -17.24 34.02
CA ILE A 537 -8.01 -17.86 33.62
C ILE A 537 -7.79 -19.27 33.06
N ILE A 538 -6.79 -19.44 32.16
CA ILE A 538 -6.41 -20.76 31.65
C ILE A 538 -5.91 -21.63 32.81
N ARG A 539 -5.04 -21.10 33.66
CA ARG A 539 -4.46 -21.82 34.80
C ARG A 539 -5.51 -22.40 35.74
N ARG A 540 -6.49 -21.57 36.13
CA ARG A 540 -7.54 -21.94 37.08
C ARG A 540 -8.62 -22.85 36.51
N ASN A 541 -8.86 -22.82 35.20
CA ASN A 541 -10.05 -23.46 34.60
C ASN A 541 -9.72 -24.55 33.58
N LEU A 542 -8.53 -24.56 32.99
CA LEU A 542 -8.16 -25.45 31.90
C LEU A 542 -6.93 -26.28 32.23
N GLN A 543 -5.78 -25.63 32.46
CA GLN A 543 -4.49 -26.32 32.55
C GLN A 543 -3.39 -25.45 33.17
N PRO A 544 -2.45 -26.04 33.93
CA PRO A 544 -1.39 -25.29 34.62
C PRO A 544 -0.27 -24.79 33.71
N HIS A 545 -0.22 -25.26 32.46
CA HIS A 545 0.84 -24.96 31.51
C HIS A 545 0.24 -24.50 30.18
N LEU A 546 0.86 -23.50 29.54
CA LEU A 546 0.37 -22.97 28.26
C LEU A 546 0.91 -23.77 27.07
N TYR A 547 0.00 -24.31 26.27
CA TYR A 547 0.27 -25.08 25.07
C TYR A 547 -0.09 -24.30 23.80
N LEU A 548 0.37 -24.76 22.62
CA LEU A 548 0.10 -24.12 21.34
C LEU A 548 -1.41 -24.03 21.07
N ARG A 549 -2.16 -25.06 21.48
CA ARG A 549 -3.63 -25.13 21.33
C ARG A 549 -4.42 -23.98 21.96
N ASP A 550 -3.86 -23.33 22.98
CA ASP A 550 -4.46 -22.21 23.72
C ASP A 550 -3.59 -20.94 23.67
N SER A 551 -2.60 -20.88 22.77
CA SER A 551 -1.71 -19.72 22.64
C SER A 551 -2.43 -18.45 22.16
N ASN A 552 -3.68 -18.58 21.70
CA ASN A 552 -4.50 -17.52 21.15
C ASN A 552 -5.47 -16.87 22.16
N PHE A 553 -5.07 -16.81 23.44
CA PHE A 553 -5.89 -16.29 24.54
C PHE A 553 -5.77 -14.76 24.76
N ASP A 554 -4.75 -14.12 24.19
CA ASP A 554 -4.69 -12.66 24.12
C ASP A 554 -5.70 -12.19 23.05
N PRO A 555 -6.53 -11.16 23.33
CA PRO A 555 -7.53 -10.70 22.38
C PRO A 555 -6.94 -10.00 21.15
N ASP A 556 -5.65 -9.65 21.16
CA ASP A 556 -4.92 -9.14 20.01
C ASP A 556 -4.20 -10.27 19.27
N PHE A 557 -4.59 -10.47 18.01
CA PHE A 557 -4.06 -11.58 17.23
C PHE A 557 -2.56 -11.47 16.96
N GLN A 558 -1.97 -10.27 16.86
CA GLN A 558 -0.52 -10.15 16.66
C GLN A 558 0.26 -10.69 17.87
N LYS A 559 -0.24 -10.45 19.10
CA LYS A 559 0.34 -11.01 20.33
C LYS A 559 0.15 -12.52 20.41
N SER A 560 -1.08 -12.97 20.16
CA SER A 560 -1.43 -14.40 20.11
C SER A 560 -0.62 -15.18 19.06
N ALA A 561 -0.40 -14.58 17.88
CA ALA A 561 0.43 -15.14 16.83
C ALA A 561 1.91 -15.20 17.22
N SER A 562 2.43 -14.13 17.84
CA SER A 562 3.82 -14.11 18.32
C SER A 562 4.05 -15.19 19.39
N LEU A 563 3.08 -15.41 20.28
CA LEU A 563 3.12 -16.46 21.28
C LEU A 563 3.00 -17.86 20.65
N ALA A 564 2.12 -18.03 19.67
CA ALA A 564 2.01 -19.28 18.90
C ALA A 564 3.34 -19.62 18.19
N ALA A 565 3.96 -18.64 17.55
CA ALA A 565 5.26 -18.76 16.90
C ALA A 565 6.36 -19.20 17.87
N LEU A 566 6.36 -18.61 19.07
CA LEU A 566 7.32 -18.90 20.14
C LEU A 566 7.15 -20.33 20.67
N ILE A 567 5.93 -20.74 20.99
CA ILE A 567 5.64 -22.08 21.50
C ILE A 567 5.97 -23.12 20.42
N TYR A 568 5.55 -22.88 19.18
CA TYR A 568 5.90 -23.73 18.04
C TYR A 568 7.42 -23.86 17.84
N ASN A 569 8.18 -22.78 18.07
CA ASN A 569 9.63 -22.83 18.05
C ASN A 569 10.20 -23.70 19.19
N PHE A 570 9.63 -23.65 20.39
CA PHE A 570 10.04 -24.52 21.50
C PHE A 570 9.72 -26.00 21.24
N GLU A 571 8.65 -26.29 20.53
CA GLU A 571 8.23 -27.66 20.18
C GLU A 571 9.05 -28.25 19.02
N THR A 572 9.42 -27.42 18.04
CA THR A 572 9.98 -27.91 16.76
C THR A 572 11.39 -27.41 16.43
N SER A 573 11.89 -26.41 17.15
CA SER A 573 13.11 -25.64 16.82
C SER A 573 13.07 -24.90 15.47
N LYS A 574 11.90 -24.80 14.82
CA LYS A 574 11.72 -24.08 13.56
C LYS A 574 11.33 -22.62 13.81
N LYS A 575 11.86 -21.70 13.00
CA LYS A 575 11.45 -20.30 12.99
C LYS A 575 10.39 -20.10 11.90
N ILE A 576 9.47 -19.19 12.14
CA ILE A 576 8.43 -18.83 11.18
C ILE A 576 8.46 -17.32 10.89
N ASP A 577 8.17 -16.95 9.65
CA ASP A 577 8.11 -15.58 9.15
C ASP A 577 6.74 -14.93 9.39
N GLY A 578 5.72 -15.73 9.68
CA GLY A 578 4.39 -15.26 10.04
C GLY A 578 3.43 -16.38 10.44
N VAL A 579 2.28 -15.97 10.96
CA VAL A 579 1.19 -16.83 11.39
C VAL A 579 -0.09 -16.41 10.69
N ILE A 580 -0.84 -17.39 10.19
CA ILE A 580 -2.14 -17.19 9.56
C ILE A 580 -3.16 -17.97 10.38
N ALA A 581 -4.18 -17.31 10.92
CA ALA A 581 -5.29 -18.01 11.54
C ALA A 581 -6.42 -18.20 10.54
N VAL A 582 -7.00 -19.40 10.50
CA VAL A 582 -8.14 -19.74 9.64
C VAL A 582 -9.18 -20.44 10.48
N ASN A 583 -10.33 -19.79 10.66
CA ASN A 583 -11.47 -20.37 11.34
C ASN A 583 -12.19 -21.37 10.43
N TYR A 584 -12.84 -22.35 11.06
CA TYR A 584 -13.57 -23.40 10.39
C TYR A 584 -14.62 -22.89 9.38
N GLU A 585 -15.27 -21.75 9.65
CA GLU A 585 -16.27 -21.16 8.75
C GLU A 585 -15.73 -20.91 7.34
N VAL A 586 -14.43 -20.63 7.19
CA VAL A 586 -13.77 -20.44 5.89
C VAL A 586 -13.87 -21.70 5.05
N LEU A 587 -13.64 -22.87 5.64
CA LEU A 587 -13.71 -24.15 4.95
C LEU A 587 -15.13 -24.42 4.43
N LYS A 588 -16.14 -24.13 5.26
CA LYS A 588 -17.55 -24.28 4.89
C LYS A 588 -17.94 -23.39 3.71
N GLU A 589 -17.55 -22.11 3.74
CA GLU A 589 -17.82 -21.17 2.65
C GLU A 589 -17.04 -21.53 1.38
N VAL A 590 -15.80 -22.03 1.49
CA VAL A 590 -15.04 -22.52 0.34
C VAL A 590 -15.74 -23.72 -0.32
N ILE A 591 -16.13 -24.74 0.45
CA ILE A 591 -16.83 -25.93 -0.06
C ILE A 591 -18.17 -25.55 -0.70
N LYS A 592 -18.89 -24.59 -0.11
CA LYS A 592 -20.12 -24.04 -0.68
C LYS A 592 -19.91 -23.47 -2.08
N GLU A 593 -18.90 -22.64 -2.28
CA GLU A 593 -18.67 -21.97 -3.57
C GLU A 593 -18.08 -22.88 -4.64
N ILE A 594 -17.09 -23.72 -4.28
CA ILE A 594 -16.48 -24.66 -5.23
C ILE A 594 -17.36 -25.89 -5.47
N GLY A 595 -18.36 -26.10 -4.61
CA GLY A 595 -19.29 -27.23 -4.63
C GLY A 595 -18.76 -28.47 -3.88
N PRO A 596 -19.58 -29.53 -3.78
CA PRO A 596 -19.30 -30.69 -2.92
C PRO A 596 -17.96 -31.39 -3.18
N ILE A 597 -17.33 -31.90 -2.13
CA ILE A 597 -16.04 -32.58 -2.16
C ILE A 597 -16.21 -34.06 -1.82
N ASP A 598 -15.83 -34.94 -2.74
CA ASP A 598 -15.85 -36.38 -2.49
C ASP A 598 -14.62 -36.79 -1.68
N LEU A 599 -14.83 -37.56 -0.62
CA LEU A 599 -13.80 -38.25 0.15
C LEU A 599 -13.93 -39.77 -0.06
N PRO A 600 -13.29 -40.33 -1.10
CA PRO A 600 -13.45 -41.75 -1.45
C PRO A 600 -13.06 -42.70 -0.31
N GLU A 601 -11.99 -42.37 0.42
CA GLU A 601 -11.48 -43.13 1.57
C GLU A 601 -12.52 -43.29 2.68
N TYR A 602 -13.41 -42.30 2.81
CA TYR A 602 -14.46 -42.26 3.83
C TYR A 602 -15.86 -42.57 3.26
N LYS A 603 -15.96 -42.85 1.96
CA LYS A 603 -17.23 -43.07 1.24
C LYS A 603 -18.27 -41.97 1.52
N LYS A 604 -17.81 -40.72 1.60
CA LYS A 604 -18.64 -39.57 1.98
C LYS A 604 -18.40 -38.41 1.02
N THR A 605 -19.48 -37.73 0.64
CA THR A 605 -19.43 -36.45 -0.05
C THR A 605 -19.71 -35.33 0.95
N LEU A 606 -18.80 -34.36 1.01
CA LEU A 606 -18.86 -33.23 1.91
C LEU A 606 -19.44 -31.99 1.22
N ASP A 607 -20.38 -31.34 1.89
CA ASP A 607 -21.03 -30.11 1.44
C ASP A 607 -21.16 -29.10 2.59
N GLU A 608 -21.67 -27.91 2.31
CA GLU A 608 -21.83 -26.82 3.28
C GLU A 608 -22.65 -27.19 4.54
N ASN A 609 -23.52 -28.21 4.46
CA ASN A 609 -24.44 -28.60 5.52
C ASN A 609 -23.87 -29.74 6.37
N ASN A 610 -23.15 -30.67 5.76
CA ASN A 610 -22.71 -31.90 6.42
C ASN A 610 -21.22 -31.89 6.82
N THR A 611 -20.39 -31.00 6.26
CA THR A 611 -18.92 -31.03 6.47
C THR A 611 -18.58 -30.91 7.95
N PHE A 612 -19.25 -30.01 8.67
CA PHE A 612 -18.96 -29.76 10.09
C PHE A 612 -19.27 -30.96 10.96
N GLU A 613 -20.51 -31.45 10.88
CA GLU A 613 -20.96 -32.61 11.64
C GLU A 613 -20.11 -33.84 11.32
N PHE A 614 -19.78 -34.06 10.05
CA PHE A 614 -18.96 -35.19 9.64
C PHE A 614 -17.53 -35.11 10.18
N LEU A 615 -16.84 -33.98 10.00
CA LEU A 615 -15.46 -33.81 10.49
C LEU A 615 -15.42 -33.97 12.00
N GLN A 616 -16.37 -33.36 12.71
CA GLN A 616 -16.46 -33.50 14.16
C GLN A 616 -16.69 -34.96 14.56
N ASN A 617 -17.67 -35.64 13.95
CA ASN A 617 -17.99 -37.02 14.28
C ASN A 617 -16.79 -37.96 14.03
N VAL A 618 -16.12 -37.85 12.87
CA VAL A 618 -14.97 -38.70 12.55
C VAL A 618 -13.79 -38.43 13.49
N ILE A 619 -13.55 -37.16 13.82
CA ILE A 619 -12.48 -36.78 14.75
C ILE A 619 -12.80 -37.28 16.15
N GLU A 620 -14.03 -37.14 16.65
CA GLU A 620 -14.41 -37.47 18.03
C GLU A 620 -14.60 -38.97 18.27
N THR A 621 -15.29 -39.68 17.38
CA THR A 621 -15.66 -41.10 17.60
C THR A 621 -14.47 -42.05 17.65
N ASN A 622 -13.37 -41.67 17.01
CA ASN A 622 -12.18 -42.51 16.88
C ASN A 622 -10.91 -41.88 17.49
N PHE A 623 -11.08 -40.84 18.33
CA PHE A 623 -9.96 -40.18 18.99
C PHE A 623 -9.39 -41.04 20.12
N PHE A 624 -8.07 -41.18 20.13
CA PHE A 624 -7.28 -41.59 21.28
C PHE A 624 -5.90 -40.90 21.20
N PRO A 625 -5.21 -40.69 22.34
CA PRO A 625 -3.87 -40.07 22.32
C PRO A 625 -2.91 -40.80 21.38
N GLY A 626 -2.38 -40.09 20.38
CA GLY A 626 -1.51 -40.65 19.33
C GLY A 626 -2.22 -41.09 18.04
N SER A 627 -3.55 -40.94 17.93
CA SER A 627 -4.31 -41.20 16.70
C SER A 627 -3.97 -40.19 15.61
N THR A 628 -3.66 -40.68 14.40
CA THR A 628 -3.36 -39.83 13.23
C THR A 628 -4.62 -39.42 12.45
N GLN A 629 -5.80 -39.91 12.83
CA GLN A 629 -7.00 -39.81 12.00
C GLN A 629 -7.42 -38.39 11.68
N LYS A 630 -7.27 -37.46 12.64
CA LYS A 630 -7.55 -36.04 12.43
C LYS A 630 -6.63 -35.44 11.37
N ARG A 631 -5.34 -35.77 11.42
CA ARG A 631 -4.36 -35.36 10.42
C ARG A 631 -4.72 -35.96 9.06
N ASP A 632 -5.04 -37.25 9.03
CA ASP A 632 -5.29 -38.00 7.80
C ASP A 632 -6.56 -37.50 7.09
N ILE A 633 -7.67 -37.26 7.80
CA ILE A 633 -8.91 -36.71 7.21
C ILE A 633 -8.73 -35.28 6.71
N LEU A 634 -8.02 -34.43 7.45
CA LEU A 634 -7.77 -33.04 7.03
C LEU A 634 -6.84 -32.98 5.81
N ASN A 635 -5.82 -33.84 5.75
CA ASN A 635 -4.98 -33.98 4.57
C ASN A 635 -5.77 -34.50 3.36
N SER A 636 -6.61 -35.52 3.56
CA SER A 636 -7.48 -36.07 2.51
C SER A 636 -8.41 -34.99 1.96
N LEU A 637 -9.07 -34.23 2.83
CA LEU A 637 -9.92 -33.10 2.45
C LEU A 637 -9.16 -31.99 1.71
N PHE A 638 -8.02 -31.57 2.24
CA PHE A 638 -7.19 -30.55 1.60
C PHE A 638 -6.74 -30.97 0.20
N ASN A 639 -6.27 -32.22 0.04
CA ASN A 639 -5.86 -32.76 -1.25
C ASN A 639 -7.03 -32.83 -2.25
N GLN A 640 -8.24 -33.18 -1.80
CA GLN A 640 -9.42 -33.18 -2.66
C GLN A 640 -9.85 -31.78 -3.07
N ILE A 641 -9.75 -30.78 -2.17
CA ILE A 641 -9.97 -29.37 -2.52
C ILE A 641 -8.95 -28.91 -3.57
N LEU A 642 -7.66 -29.21 -3.39
CA LEU A 642 -6.63 -28.89 -4.37
C LEU A 642 -6.88 -29.58 -5.71
N THR A 643 -7.20 -30.87 -5.69
CA THR A 643 -7.52 -31.65 -6.90
C THR A 643 -8.69 -31.00 -7.66
N LYS A 644 -9.72 -30.55 -6.94
CA LYS A 644 -10.86 -29.86 -7.54
C LYS A 644 -10.48 -28.52 -8.17
N ILE A 645 -9.63 -27.76 -7.49
CA ILE A 645 -9.08 -26.48 -7.97
C ILE A 645 -8.21 -26.68 -9.23
N GLU A 646 -7.43 -27.75 -9.29
CA GLU A 646 -6.61 -28.11 -10.45
C GLU A 646 -7.47 -28.54 -11.65
N GLN A 647 -8.53 -29.30 -11.42
CA GLN A 647 -9.45 -29.78 -12.45
C GLN A 647 -10.37 -28.69 -13.00
N ASP A 648 -10.84 -27.77 -12.15
CA ASP A 648 -11.69 -26.64 -12.53
C ASP A 648 -11.08 -25.31 -12.07
N PRO A 649 -10.38 -24.58 -12.96
CA PRO A 649 -9.84 -23.26 -12.66
C PRO A 649 -10.88 -22.24 -12.16
N ASN A 650 -12.17 -22.41 -12.48
CA ASN A 650 -13.21 -21.53 -11.93
C ASN A 650 -13.39 -21.72 -10.42
N SER A 651 -13.13 -22.92 -9.89
CA SER A 651 -13.18 -23.20 -8.46
C SER A 651 -12.13 -22.37 -7.70
N LEU A 652 -10.93 -22.20 -8.26
CA LEU A 652 -9.90 -21.31 -7.70
C LEU A 652 -10.38 -19.86 -7.65
N TYR A 653 -10.93 -19.36 -8.76
CA TYR A 653 -11.45 -18.01 -8.85
C TYR A 653 -12.56 -17.75 -7.82
N LYS A 654 -13.51 -18.68 -7.69
CA LYS A 654 -14.57 -18.59 -6.67
C LYS A 654 -14.02 -18.58 -5.25
N ALA A 655 -13.05 -19.44 -4.94
CA ALA A 655 -12.41 -19.45 -3.63
C ALA A 655 -11.68 -18.12 -3.35
N LEU A 656 -10.98 -17.55 -4.33
CA LEU A 656 -10.30 -16.26 -4.20
C LEU A 656 -11.28 -15.09 -3.96
N LEU A 657 -12.47 -15.12 -4.58
CA LEU A 657 -13.49 -14.09 -4.36
C LEU A 657 -14.04 -14.08 -2.92
N LEU A 658 -13.93 -15.20 -2.19
CA LEU A 658 -14.34 -15.27 -0.79
C LEU A 658 -13.34 -14.63 0.16
N PHE A 659 -12.04 -14.62 -0.18
CA PHE A 659 -10.99 -14.17 0.73
C PHE A 659 -11.24 -12.77 1.31
N PRO A 660 -11.57 -11.73 0.52
CA PRO A 660 -11.85 -10.41 1.07
C PRO A 660 -12.98 -10.40 2.10
N LYS A 661 -14.06 -11.16 1.83
CA LYS A 661 -15.18 -11.32 2.77
C LYS A 661 -14.71 -11.99 4.06
N GLN A 662 -14.01 -13.12 3.96
CA GLN A 662 -13.56 -13.90 5.12
C GLN A 662 -12.55 -13.13 6.00
N ILE A 663 -11.70 -12.31 5.41
CA ILE A 663 -10.77 -11.45 6.14
C ILE A 663 -11.53 -10.32 6.86
N ASN A 664 -12.43 -9.63 6.16
CA ASN A 664 -13.25 -8.57 6.76
C ASN A 664 -14.17 -9.09 7.87
N GLU A 665 -14.67 -10.32 7.74
CA GLU A 665 -15.46 -11.01 8.76
C GLU A 665 -14.60 -11.55 9.91
N LYS A 666 -13.27 -11.35 9.86
CA LYS A 666 -12.28 -11.82 10.83
C LYS A 666 -12.32 -13.33 11.03
N GLN A 667 -12.58 -14.06 9.94
CA GLN A 667 -12.44 -15.52 9.88
C GLN A 667 -11.02 -15.93 9.45
N ILE A 668 -10.30 -15.05 8.75
CA ILE A 668 -8.87 -15.18 8.44
C ILE A 668 -8.12 -14.00 9.02
N LEU A 669 -7.03 -14.25 9.74
CA LEU A 669 -6.17 -13.22 10.31
C LEU A 669 -4.70 -13.46 9.95
N PHE A 670 -3.93 -12.38 9.81
CA PHE A 670 -2.51 -12.43 9.43
C PHE A 670 -1.62 -11.68 10.42
N ALA A 671 -0.52 -12.31 10.80
CA ALA A 671 0.53 -11.68 11.58
C ALA A 671 1.90 -12.05 10.98
N PHE A 672 2.72 -11.05 10.67
CA PHE A 672 4.04 -11.21 10.06
C PHE A 672 5.13 -10.72 11.00
N ASN A 673 6.29 -11.36 10.95
CA ASN A 673 7.47 -10.95 11.70
C ASN A 673 8.17 -9.72 11.07
N ASN A 674 7.97 -9.49 9.76
CA ASN A 674 8.47 -8.29 9.08
C ASN A 674 7.55 -7.09 9.38
N ASN A 675 8.06 -6.09 10.12
CA ASN A 675 7.32 -4.89 10.50
C ASN A 675 6.74 -4.10 9.31
N SER A 676 7.45 -4.02 8.18
CA SER A 676 6.96 -3.31 6.98
C SER A 676 5.73 -3.99 6.39
N ILE A 677 5.73 -5.32 6.32
CA ILE A 677 4.58 -6.11 5.87
C ILE A 677 3.46 -6.04 6.92
N GLN A 678 3.80 -6.25 8.19
CA GLN A 678 2.83 -6.26 9.30
C GLN A 678 2.04 -4.95 9.40
N ASN A 679 2.68 -3.81 9.16
CA ASN A 679 2.01 -2.51 9.18
C ASN A 679 0.96 -2.38 8.06
N ILE A 680 1.24 -2.88 6.85
CA ILE A 680 0.28 -2.87 5.73
C ILE A 680 -0.97 -3.69 6.09
N PHE A 681 -0.79 -4.88 6.66
CA PHE A 681 -1.91 -5.73 7.10
C PHE A 681 -2.65 -5.15 8.31
N SER A 682 -1.95 -4.52 9.25
CA SER A 682 -2.56 -3.87 10.42
C SER A 682 -3.44 -2.69 10.01
N VAL A 683 -2.94 -1.80 9.14
CA VAL A 683 -3.72 -0.65 8.63
C VAL A 683 -4.87 -1.12 7.72
N SER A 684 -4.73 -2.27 7.07
CA SER A 684 -5.82 -2.88 6.30
C SER A 684 -6.90 -3.53 7.19
N GLY A 685 -6.66 -3.68 8.50
CA GLY A 685 -7.57 -4.35 9.43
C GLY A 685 -7.47 -5.88 9.41
N PHE A 686 -6.42 -6.44 8.81
CA PHE A 686 -6.29 -7.88 8.53
C PHE A 686 -5.52 -8.63 9.63
N SER A 687 -5.01 -7.90 10.61
CA SER A 687 -4.20 -8.45 11.70
C SER A 687 -4.95 -8.70 13.01
N GLY A 688 -6.26 -8.48 13.05
CA GLY A 688 -7.07 -8.79 14.24
C GLY A 688 -6.66 -8.04 15.51
N ASN A 689 -5.98 -6.89 15.36
CA ASN A 689 -5.59 -6.00 16.44
C ASN A 689 -6.65 -4.90 16.67
N PHE A 690 -6.66 -4.30 17.86
CA PHE A 690 -7.57 -3.19 18.19
C PHE A 690 -6.97 -1.85 17.75
N LEU A 691 -7.03 -1.56 16.45
CA LEU A 691 -6.49 -0.32 15.88
C LEU A 691 -7.62 0.66 15.52
N ASP A 692 -7.68 1.81 16.20
CA ASP A 692 -8.61 2.89 15.84
C ASP A 692 -7.99 3.79 14.76
N LEU A 693 -8.36 3.53 13.50
CA LEU A 693 -7.87 4.26 12.31
C LEU A 693 -8.73 5.47 11.94
N ARG A 694 -9.71 5.84 12.76
CA ARG A 694 -10.62 6.94 12.44
C ARG A 694 -9.87 8.27 12.41
N ILE A 695 -10.10 9.06 11.36
CA ILE A 695 -9.59 10.43 11.27
C ILE A 695 -10.30 11.28 12.32
N ARG A 696 -9.53 11.76 13.30
CA ARG A 696 -10.04 12.59 14.40
C ARG A 696 -10.06 14.07 13.99
N LYS A 697 -11.22 14.70 14.07
CA LYS A 697 -11.43 16.14 13.89
C LYS A 697 -11.30 16.84 15.25
N GLU A 698 -10.80 18.09 15.26
CA GLU A 698 -10.50 18.86 16.49
C GLU A 698 -11.67 18.99 17.49
N ASN A 699 -12.92 18.76 17.06
CA ASN A 699 -14.10 18.82 17.91
C ASN A 699 -15.03 17.60 17.79
N GLY A 700 -14.51 16.46 17.34
CA GLY A 700 -15.31 15.23 17.23
C GLY A 700 -15.35 14.43 18.54
N ILE A 701 -16.49 13.78 18.79
CA ILE A 701 -16.64 12.80 19.87
C ILE A 701 -16.39 11.41 19.28
N TYR A 702 -15.35 10.74 19.77
CA TYR A 702 -14.94 9.42 19.29
C TYR A 702 -15.03 8.42 20.43
N ASP A 703 -15.96 7.49 20.29
CA ASP A 703 -16.22 6.43 21.26
C ASP A 703 -15.88 5.06 20.67
N THR A 704 -15.57 4.10 21.53
CA THR A 704 -15.12 2.76 21.11
C THR A 704 -15.46 1.71 22.14
N PHE A 705 -15.91 0.54 21.69
CA PHE A 705 -15.99 -0.63 22.56
C PHE A 705 -15.80 -1.94 21.79
N ALA A 706 -15.38 -2.99 22.51
CA ALA A 706 -15.39 -4.36 22.02
C ALA A 706 -15.86 -5.32 23.10
N ILE A 707 -16.42 -6.45 22.68
CA ILE A 707 -16.73 -7.59 23.55
C ILE A 707 -15.92 -8.77 23.04
N ASN A 708 -15.18 -9.42 23.93
CA ASN A 708 -14.32 -10.55 23.58
C ASN A 708 -14.54 -11.71 24.56
N GLU A 709 -14.96 -12.84 24.04
CA GLU A 709 -15.26 -14.06 24.78
C GLU A 709 -14.15 -15.10 24.63
N ALA A 710 -13.92 -15.88 25.68
CA ALA A 710 -13.13 -17.10 25.64
C ALA A 710 -13.92 -18.24 26.27
N ASN A 711 -14.27 -19.25 25.49
CA ASN A 711 -14.93 -20.44 26.02
C ASN A 711 -13.94 -21.21 26.91
N ILE A 712 -14.32 -21.38 28.17
CA ILE A 712 -13.56 -22.13 29.18
C ILE A 712 -14.37 -23.29 29.77
N GLY A 713 -15.50 -23.64 29.13
CA GLY A 713 -16.33 -24.80 29.46
C GLY A 713 -15.84 -26.10 28.82
N VAL A 714 -14.81 -26.04 27.97
CA VAL A 714 -14.23 -27.20 27.27
C VAL A 714 -15.30 -27.98 26.48
N ASN A 715 -16.13 -27.24 25.75
CA ASN A 715 -17.22 -27.78 24.95
C ASN A 715 -17.42 -26.95 23.68
N LYS A 716 -18.10 -27.54 22.68
CA LYS A 716 -18.35 -26.91 21.38
C LYS A 716 -19.64 -26.07 21.33
N GLU A 717 -20.07 -25.55 22.49
CA GLU A 717 -21.39 -24.91 22.61
C GLU A 717 -21.52 -23.60 21.82
N ASN A 718 -20.41 -22.97 21.41
CA ASN A 718 -20.49 -21.68 20.70
C ASN A 718 -21.27 -21.73 19.38
N ILE A 719 -21.44 -22.92 18.79
CA ILE A 719 -22.25 -23.15 17.57
C ILE A 719 -23.73 -22.91 17.82
N PHE A 720 -24.17 -23.12 19.07
CA PHE A 720 -25.57 -22.99 19.50
C PHE A 720 -25.83 -21.74 20.33
N VAL A 721 -24.82 -20.85 20.45
CA VAL A 721 -24.91 -19.61 21.22
C VAL A 721 -25.17 -18.42 20.29
N ASP A 722 -26.36 -17.84 20.41
CA ASP A 722 -26.70 -16.58 19.76
C ASP A 722 -26.30 -15.38 20.64
N ARG A 723 -25.97 -14.27 19.97
CA ARG A 723 -25.51 -13.04 20.60
C ARG A 723 -26.40 -11.87 20.19
N LYS A 724 -26.63 -10.95 21.12
CA LYS A 724 -27.22 -9.64 20.83
C LYS A 724 -26.51 -8.57 21.65
N VAL A 725 -26.19 -7.45 21.02
CA VAL A 725 -25.55 -6.31 21.68
C VAL A 725 -26.45 -5.09 21.58
N GLU A 726 -26.64 -4.40 22.70
CA GLU A 726 -27.26 -3.08 22.74
C GLU A 726 -26.28 -2.11 23.40
N TYR A 727 -26.07 -0.96 22.78
CA TYR A 727 -25.18 0.10 23.27
C TYR A 727 -25.99 1.35 23.52
N ASP A 728 -26.11 1.79 24.76
CA ASP A 728 -26.74 3.07 25.11
C ASP A 728 -25.66 4.06 25.55
N LEU A 729 -25.56 5.22 24.90
CA LEU A 729 -24.74 6.35 25.34
C LEU A 729 -25.63 7.51 25.76
N TYR A 730 -25.34 8.11 26.92
CA TYR A 730 -25.99 9.31 27.44
C TYR A 730 -24.99 10.46 27.41
N LEU A 731 -25.03 11.27 26.33
CA LEU A 731 -24.16 12.41 26.13
C LEU A 731 -24.58 13.60 27.01
N ASN A 732 -23.61 14.19 27.70
CA ASN A 732 -23.81 15.39 28.52
C ASN A 732 -22.64 16.38 28.36
N LYS A 733 -22.83 17.62 28.87
CA LYS A 733 -21.80 18.67 28.87
C LYS A 733 -20.65 18.40 29.84
N GLU A 734 -20.94 17.80 31.00
CA GLU A 734 -19.92 17.57 32.03
C GLU A 734 -19.28 16.18 31.97
N LYS A 735 -20.12 15.14 32.04
CA LYS A 735 -19.72 13.73 31.98
C LYS A 735 -20.78 12.90 31.28
N SER A 736 -20.37 12.17 30.25
CA SER A 736 -21.24 11.21 29.58
C SER A 736 -21.14 9.84 30.25
N SER A 737 -22.16 9.01 30.10
CA SER A 737 -22.16 7.63 30.60
C SER A 737 -22.65 6.68 29.52
N SER A 738 -22.09 5.49 29.47
CA SER A 738 -22.51 4.43 28.56
C SER A 738 -22.95 3.19 29.30
N LYS A 739 -23.78 2.41 28.63
CA LYS A 739 -24.23 1.10 29.07
C LYS A 739 -24.20 0.13 27.90
N ILE A 740 -23.48 -0.98 28.08
CA ILE A 740 -23.46 -2.10 27.14
C ILE A 740 -24.35 -3.19 27.71
N THR A 741 -25.34 -3.62 26.93
CA THR A 741 -26.15 -4.81 27.22
C THR A 741 -25.73 -5.91 26.26
N PHE A 742 -25.20 -7.01 26.80
CA PHE A 742 -24.81 -8.20 26.05
C PHE A 742 -25.70 -9.37 26.44
N THR A 743 -26.43 -9.90 25.48
CA THR A 743 -27.30 -11.06 25.68
C THR A 743 -26.70 -12.27 25.00
N LEU A 744 -26.52 -13.34 25.77
CA LEU A 744 -26.10 -14.65 25.31
C LEU A 744 -27.27 -15.62 25.41
N SER A 745 -27.66 -16.26 24.32
CA SER A 745 -28.74 -17.25 24.27
C SER A 745 -28.17 -18.60 23.88
N ASN A 746 -28.13 -19.54 24.82
CA ASN A 746 -27.60 -20.88 24.62
C ASN A 746 -28.75 -21.84 24.24
N LYS A 747 -28.78 -22.29 22.98
CA LYS A 747 -29.75 -23.28 22.45
C LYS A 747 -29.16 -24.70 22.42
N GLY A 748 -27.98 -24.87 22.99
CA GLY A 748 -27.24 -26.12 22.98
C GLY A 748 -27.68 -27.10 24.06
N LYS A 749 -26.92 -28.19 24.18
CA LYS A 749 -27.24 -29.30 25.09
C LYS A 749 -26.45 -29.26 26.40
N SER A 750 -25.40 -28.44 26.47
CA SER A 750 -24.58 -28.22 27.65
C SER A 750 -24.54 -26.74 28.04
N TYR A 751 -24.01 -26.45 29.22
CA TYR A 751 -23.79 -25.09 29.68
C TYR A 751 -22.65 -24.43 28.91
N TYR A 752 -22.74 -23.12 28.69
CA TYR A 752 -21.68 -22.31 28.08
C TYR A 752 -21.00 -21.48 29.17
N LYS A 753 -19.80 -21.91 29.60
CA LYS A 753 -18.96 -21.18 30.56
C LYS A 753 -17.90 -20.39 29.81
N THR A 754 -17.88 -19.07 30.02
CA THR A 754 -17.05 -18.16 29.23
C THR A 754 -16.42 -17.08 30.08
N TYR A 755 -15.20 -16.69 29.72
CA TYR A 755 -14.54 -15.50 30.23
C TYR A 755 -14.80 -14.35 29.24
N ILE A 756 -15.57 -13.36 29.67
CA ILE A 756 -16.01 -12.24 28.83
C ILE A 756 -15.22 -11.02 29.22
N ARG A 757 -14.69 -10.32 28.23
CA ARG A 757 -13.92 -9.09 28.37
C ARG A 757 -14.58 -7.97 27.59
N PHE A 758 -14.61 -6.80 28.21
CA PHE A 758 -15.06 -5.57 27.61
C PHE A 758 -13.85 -4.65 27.43
N LEU A 759 -13.59 -4.31 26.17
CA LEU A 759 -12.58 -3.32 25.80
C LEU A 759 -13.29 -1.96 25.76
N LEU A 760 -12.91 -1.05 26.65
CA LEU A 760 -13.54 0.26 26.83
C LEU A 760 -12.48 1.37 26.65
N PRO A 761 -12.90 2.64 26.42
CA PRO A 761 -11.96 3.75 26.31
C PRO A 761 -11.06 3.89 27.54
N GLN A 762 -9.81 4.35 27.34
CA GLN A 762 -8.91 4.62 28.45
C GLN A 762 -9.52 5.67 29.40
N ASN A 763 -9.35 5.46 30.71
CA ASN A 763 -9.91 6.27 31.79
C ASN A 763 -11.43 6.13 32.01
N THR A 764 -12.05 5.09 31.47
CA THR A 764 -13.41 4.69 31.85
C THR A 764 -13.45 4.20 33.29
N ASN A 765 -14.49 4.60 34.03
CA ASN A 765 -14.81 4.08 35.35
C ASN A 765 -16.08 3.23 35.30
N ILE A 766 -15.97 1.92 35.54
CA ILE A 766 -17.12 1.01 35.58
C ILE A 766 -17.93 1.28 36.85
N THR A 767 -19.20 1.66 36.68
CA THR A 767 -20.09 2.03 37.79
C THR A 767 -20.95 0.86 38.25
N SER A 768 -21.35 -0.03 37.35
CA SER A 768 -22.16 -1.21 37.67
C SER A 768 -21.95 -2.36 36.69
N ILE A 769 -22.10 -3.58 37.21
CA ILE A 769 -22.24 -4.80 36.41
C ILE A 769 -23.49 -5.52 36.91
N LYS A 770 -24.43 -5.81 36.01
CA LYS A 770 -25.61 -6.62 36.29
C LYS A 770 -25.60 -7.89 35.46
N ILE A 771 -26.02 -8.98 36.08
CA ILE A 771 -26.26 -10.27 35.41
C ILE A 771 -27.70 -10.65 35.72
N ASP A 772 -28.51 -10.85 34.68
CA ASP A 772 -29.95 -11.14 34.76
C ASP A 772 -30.71 -10.14 35.66
N ASN A 773 -30.45 -8.85 35.42
CA ASN A 773 -30.98 -7.70 36.17
C ASN A 773 -30.57 -7.63 37.65
N LYS A 774 -29.65 -8.51 38.12
CA LYS A 774 -29.12 -8.48 39.48
C LYS A 774 -27.76 -7.79 39.51
N GLU A 775 -27.68 -6.72 40.30
CA GLU A 775 -26.43 -6.00 40.58
C GLU A 775 -25.39 -6.93 41.21
N GLN A 776 -24.17 -6.92 40.68
CA GLN A 776 -23.07 -7.74 41.16
C GLN A 776 -22.15 -6.95 42.08
N LYS A 777 -21.76 -7.54 43.21
CA LYS A 777 -20.71 -6.99 44.07
C LYS A 777 -19.35 -7.25 43.42
N ILE A 778 -18.73 -6.23 42.85
CA ILE A 778 -17.43 -6.35 42.17
C ILE A 778 -16.30 -6.54 43.18
N THR A 779 -15.45 -7.53 42.93
CA THR A 779 -14.22 -7.79 43.68
C THR A 779 -13.05 -7.91 42.73
N PRO A 780 -11.87 -7.33 43.03
CA PRO A 780 -10.69 -7.51 42.19
C PRO A 780 -10.29 -8.98 42.10
N ALA A 781 -10.10 -9.49 40.88
CA ALA A 781 -9.65 -10.86 40.66
C ALA A 781 -8.25 -11.10 41.23
N VAL A 782 -8.06 -12.24 41.90
CA VAL A 782 -6.73 -12.64 42.37
C VAL A 782 -6.01 -13.40 41.25
N THR A 783 -5.07 -12.74 40.58
CA THR A 783 -4.41 -13.26 39.36
C THR A 783 -3.05 -13.92 39.61
N ASP A 784 -2.44 -13.76 40.78
CA ASP A 784 -1.18 -14.41 41.14
C ASP A 784 -1.40 -15.84 41.65
N PHE A 785 -0.90 -16.82 40.91
CA PHE A 785 -1.02 -18.24 41.24
C PHE A 785 -0.40 -18.61 42.58
N LYS A 786 0.64 -17.88 43.02
CA LYS A 786 1.26 -18.09 44.33
C LYS A 786 0.32 -17.75 45.48
N ILE A 787 -0.73 -16.98 45.22
CA ILE A 787 -1.74 -16.62 46.21
C ILE A 787 -2.92 -17.59 46.10
N TYR A 788 -3.48 -17.76 44.90
CA TYR A 788 -4.74 -18.50 44.77
C TYR A 788 -4.61 -20.02 44.79
N GLU A 789 -3.40 -20.57 44.61
CA GLU A 789 -3.15 -22.02 44.74
C GLU A 789 -2.77 -22.42 46.16
N LYS A 790 -2.71 -21.49 47.12
CA LYS A 790 -2.47 -21.84 48.53
C LYS A 790 -3.64 -22.66 49.09
N PRO A 791 -3.39 -23.69 49.92
CA PRO A 791 -4.45 -24.55 50.46
C PRO A 791 -5.54 -23.83 51.26
N ASP A 792 -5.20 -22.68 51.87
CA ASP A 792 -6.09 -21.84 52.69
C ASP A 792 -6.73 -20.68 51.91
N PHE A 793 -6.44 -20.55 50.60
CA PHE A 793 -7.03 -19.51 49.78
C PHE A 793 -8.53 -19.69 49.65
N LYS A 794 -9.28 -18.61 49.93
CA LYS A 794 -10.70 -18.51 49.65
C LYS A 794 -10.92 -17.24 48.80
N PRO A 795 -11.56 -17.34 47.62
CA PRO A 795 -11.91 -16.16 46.85
C PRO A 795 -12.84 -15.27 47.66
N LYS A 796 -12.71 -13.95 47.50
CA LYS A 796 -13.61 -13.00 48.16
C LYS A 796 -15.03 -13.16 47.61
N GLU A 797 -16.04 -12.95 48.45
CA GLU A 797 -17.43 -12.95 48.01
C GLU A 797 -17.71 -11.79 47.03
N GLY A 798 -18.19 -12.14 45.84
CA GLY A 798 -18.54 -11.19 44.79
C GLY A 798 -18.19 -11.75 43.41
N LEU A 799 -18.37 -10.93 42.39
CA LEU A 799 -17.91 -11.18 41.03
C LEU A 799 -16.43 -10.80 40.96
N GLU A 800 -15.54 -11.77 40.70
CA GLU A 800 -14.13 -11.48 40.41
C GLU A 800 -14.03 -10.80 39.04
N VAL A 801 -13.55 -9.55 39.03
CA VAL A 801 -13.30 -8.78 37.81
C VAL A 801 -11.82 -8.47 37.73
N ASP A 802 -11.20 -8.82 36.60
CA ASP A 802 -9.87 -8.33 36.26
C ASP A 802 -9.97 -7.08 35.39
N SER A 803 -9.05 -6.14 35.60
CA SER A 803 -8.97 -4.93 34.80
C SER A 803 -7.50 -4.58 34.56
N PHE A 804 -7.12 -4.37 33.31
CA PHE A 804 -5.78 -3.92 32.95
C PHE A 804 -5.80 -2.97 31.76
N ILE A 805 -4.78 -2.12 31.68
CA ILE A 805 -4.61 -1.20 30.55
C ILE A 805 -4.05 -1.99 29.37
N TYR A 806 -4.73 -1.90 28.24
CA TYR A 806 -4.33 -2.48 26.97
C TYR A 806 -4.17 -1.37 25.94
N GLN A 807 -2.94 -0.97 25.65
CA GLN A 807 -2.66 0.17 24.75
C GLN A 807 -3.43 1.43 25.19
N SER A 808 -4.34 1.95 24.35
CA SER A 808 -5.22 3.10 24.63
C SER A 808 -6.61 2.69 25.14
N PHE A 809 -6.74 1.49 25.71
CA PHE A 809 -7.99 0.94 26.21
C PHE A 809 -7.84 0.42 27.64
N ILE A 810 -8.96 0.31 28.35
CA ILE A 810 -9.06 -0.53 29.54
C ILE A 810 -9.79 -1.80 29.14
N LEU A 811 -9.21 -2.94 29.47
CA LEU A 811 -9.84 -4.23 29.27
C LEU A 811 -10.29 -4.74 30.64
N SER A 812 -11.58 -5.01 30.79
CA SER A 812 -12.15 -5.55 32.03
C SER A 812 -12.92 -6.84 31.76
N GLY A 813 -12.63 -7.90 32.51
CA GLY A 813 -13.25 -9.19 32.27
C GLY A 813 -13.66 -9.94 33.53
N PHE A 814 -14.55 -10.91 33.33
CA PHE A 814 -15.03 -11.82 34.37
C PHE A 814 -15.58 -13.10 33.75
N ILE A 815 -15.72 -14.14 34.57
CA ILE A 815 -16.29 -15.42 34.15
C ILE A 815 -17.80 -15.40 34.38
N THR A 816 -18.55 -15.93 33.42
CA THR A 816 -19.98 -16.21 33.57
C THR A 816 -20.34 -17.56 32.95
N GLN A 817 -21.55 -18.03 33.24
CA GLN A 817 -22.10 -19.27 32.70
C GLN A 817 -23.56 -19.08 32.27
N VAL A 818 -23.87 -19.57 31.07
CA VAL A 818 -25.22 -19.64 30.52
C VAL A 818 -25.64 -21.11 30.43
N ASN A 819 -26.68 -21.50 31.15
CA ASN A 819 -27.14 -22.90 31.13
C ASN A 819 -27.77 -23.26 29.77
N GLU A 820 -27.91 -24.55 29.51
CA GLU A 820 -28.58 -25.09 28.33
C GLU A 820 -30.02 -24.54 28.18
N ASN A 821 -30.44 -24.29 26.95
CA ASN A 821 -31.77 -23.75 26.60
C ASN A 821 -32.19 -22.49 27.39
N SER A 822 -31.21 -21.66 27.78
CA SER A 822 -31.43 -20.45 28.57
C SER A 822 -30.76 -19.23 27.94
N SER A 823 -31.11 -18.04 28.43
CA SER A 823 -30.47 -16.80 28.01
C SER A 823 -30.00 -16.04 29.25
N GLN A 824 -28.85 -15.40 29.13
CA GLN A 824 -28.30 -14.55 30.17
C GLN A 824 -28.10 -13.15 29.62
N LYS A 825 -28.50 -12.15 30.40
CA LYS A 825 -28.34 -10.74 30.09
C LYS A 825 -27.27 -10.13 30.97
N ILE A 826 -26.24 -9.54 30.37
CA ILE A 826 -25.12 -8.90 31.04
C ILE A 826 -25.17 -7.42 30.73
N GLU A 827 -25.24 -6.57 31.75
CA GLU A 827 -25.24 -5.12 31.59
C GLU A 827 -24.01 -4.52 32.27
N ILE A 828 -23.24 -3.73 31.55
CA ILE A 828 -22.11 -2.96 32.12
C ILE A 828 -22.38 -1.50 31.91
N SER A 829 -22.48 -0.75 33.00
CA SER A 829 -22.57 0.72 32.95
C SER A 829 -21.26 1.34 33.38
N TYR A 830 -20.89 2.44 32.73
CA TYR A 830 -19.64 3.14 33.01
C TYR A 830 -19.72 4.63 32.68
N GLU A 831 -18.88 5.42 33.34
CA GLU A 831 -18.67 6.83 33.01
C GLU A 831 -17.58 6.97 31.95
N ASN A 832 -17.87 7.79 30.93
CA ASN A 832 -16.95 8.08 29.84
C ASN A 832 -16.42 9.50 30.03
N LEU A 833 -15.17 9.76 29.66
CA LEU A 833 -14.62 11.14 29.64
C LEU A 833 -15.12 11.97 28.44
N LEU A 834 -16.12 11.49 27.70
CA LEU A 834 -16.70 12.18 26.55
C LEU A 834 -17.53 13.38 27.03
N LYS A 835 -17.32 14.52 26.38
CA LYS A 835 -18.06 15.76 26.63
C LYS A 835 -18.54 16.34 25.32
N ILE A 836 -19.72 16.96 25.36
CA ILE A 836 -20.21 17.75 24.24
C ILE A 836 -19.30 18.98 24.09
N PRO A 837 -18.69 19.20 22.91
CA PRO A 837 -17.84 20.38 22.69
C PRO A 837 -18.69 21.65 22.64
N ASP A 838 -18.11 22.79 23.04
CA ASP A 838 -18.75 24.11 23.01
C ASP A 838 -18.80 24.71 21.58
N ILE A 839 -19.32 23.95 20.63
CA ILE A 839 -19.53 24.38 19.25
C ILE A 839 -20.91 23.97 18.74
N SER A 840 -21.39 24.69 17.72
CA SER A 840 -22.73 24.49 17.17
C SER A 840 -22.88 23.22 16.35
N LEU A 841 -21.82 22.66 15.76
CA LEU A 841 -21.88 21.45 14.94
C LEU A 841 -20.68 20.57 15.23
N PHE A 842 -20.90 19.33 15.64
CA PHE A 842 -19.82 18.40 15.92
C PHE A 842 -20.15 16.97 15.43
N PRO A 843 -19.14 16.24 14.94
CA PRO A 843 -19.31 14.84 14.56
C PRO A 843 -19.23 13.93 15.79
N TYR A 844 -20.04 12.88 15.79
CA TYR A 844 -19.92 11.74 16.68
C TYR A 844 -19.61 10.47 15.86
N SER A 845 -18.69 9.65 16.36
CA SER A 845 -18.39 8.32 15.82
C SER A 845 -18.26 7.30 16.94
N LEU A 846 -19.01 6.20 16.84
CA LEU A 846 -18.86 4.99 17.67
C LEU A 846 -18.20 3.88 16.84
N LEU A 847 -17.09 3.35 17.31
CA LEU A 847 -16.42 2.19 16.71
C LEU A 847 -16.64 0.94 17.56
N HIS A 848 -17.26 -0.08 16.98
CA HIS A 848 -17.40 -1.40 17.60
C HIS A 848 -16.47 -2.40 16.90
N PHE A 849 -15.51 -2.95 17.64
CA PHE A 849 -14.67 -4.02 17.12
C PHE A 849 -15.36 -5.38 17.26
N LYS A 850 -15.53 -6.07 16.13
CA LYS A 850 -16.00 -7.45 16.07
C LYS A 850 -14.91 -8.40 16.57
N GLN A 851 -15.30 -9.40 17.37
CA GLN A 851 -14.42 -10.49 17.75
C GLN A 851 -14.19 -11.46 16.57
N PRO A 852 -12.93 -11.88 16.31
CA PRO A 852 -12.66 -12.94 15.33
C PRO A 852 -13.33 -14.28 15.65
N GLY A 853 -13.71 -15.04 14.62
CA GLY A 853 -14.37 -16.36 14.75
C GLY A 853 -15.85 -16.34 15.17
N VAL A 854 -16.35 -15.25 15.74
CA VAL A 854 -17.77 -15.08 16.06
C VAL A 854 -18.59 -14.88 14.79
N LEU A 855 -19.74 -15.54 14.67
CA LEU A 855 -20.70 -15.34 13.57
C LEU A 855 -21.39 -13.97 13.68
N ASN A 856 -22.14 -13.57 12.65
CA ASN A 856 -22.82 -12.28 12.66
C ASN A 856 -23.83 -12.17 13.83
N TYR A 857 -23.93 -10.98 14.42
CA TYR A 857 -24.91 -10.70 15.48
C TYR A 857 -25.50 -9.30 15.36
N PRO A 858 -26.76 -9.08 15.80
CA PRO A 858 -27.35 -7.76 15.84
C PRO A 858 -26.71 -6.85 16.90
N LEU A 859 -26.43 -5.61 16.50
CA LEU A 859 -26.06 -4.48 17.35
C LEU A 859 -27.12 -3.37 17.21
N THR A 860 -27.66 -2.94 18.34
CA THR A 860 -28.48 -1.73 18.44
C THR A 860 -27.71 -0.65 19.18
N ALA A 861 -27.29 0.41 18.50
CA ALA A 861 -26.66 1.56 19.14
C ALA A 861 -27.66 2.70 19.29
N THR A 862 -27.83 3.17 20.52
CA THR A 862 -28.72 4.25 20.91
C THR A 862 -27.89 5.35 21.57
N ILE A 863 -28.01 6.57 21.04
CA ILE A 863 -27.32 7.73 21.59
C ILE A 863 -28.37 8.74 22.03
N HIS A 864 -28.40 9.00 23.33
CA HIS A 864 -29.20 10.03 23.97
C HIS A 864 -28.38 11.32 24.05
N TYR A 865 -28.99 12.44 23.67
CA TYR A 865 -28.36 13.76 23.67
C TYR A 865 -29.31 14.84 24.19
N PRO A 866 -28.81 15.98 24.71
CA PRO A 866 -29.66 17.03 25.26
C PRO A 866 -30.61 17.61 24.21
N LYS A 867 -31.83 17.98 24.63
CA LYS A 867 -32.90 18.47 23.72
C LYS A 867 -32.56 19.73 22.94
N GLU A 868 -31.57 20.49 23.41
CA GLU A 868 -30.99 21.67 22.75
C GLU A 868 -30.13 21.32 21.52
N TYR A 869 -29.89 20.04 21.24
CA TYR A 869 -29.23 19.55 20.03
C TYR A 869 -30.21 18.76 19.13
N GLY A 870 -29.91 18.72 17.84
CA GLY A 870 -30.57 17.94 16.81
C GLY A 870 -29.53 17.26 15.89
N ILE A 871 -30.00 16.55 14.86
CA ILE A 871 -29.14 15.83 13.91
C ILE A 871 -29.09 16.60 12.59
N TYR A 872 -27.89 16.85 12.08
CA TYR A 872 -27.67 17.65 10.87
C TYR A 872 -27.87 16.88 9.56
N GLU A 873 -27.64 15.55 9.53
CA GLU A 873 -27.75 14.73 8.31
C GLU A 873 -28.67 13.52 8.50
N LEU A 874 -29.72 13.46 7.66
CA LEU A 874 -30.81 12.49 7.70
C LEU A 874 -30.61 11.41 6.63
N LYS A 875 -30.06 10.25 6.98
CA LYS A 875 -30.28 9.00 6.24
C LYS A 875 -30.38 7.81 7.19
N ASP A 876 -31.46 7.03 7.05
CA ASP A 876 -31.68 5.70 7.63
C ASP A 876 -31.52 5.56 9.15
N LYS A 877 -32.16 6.43 9.95
CA LYS A 877 -32.13 6.34 11.42
C LYS A 877 -33.50 6.60 12.03
N ASN A 878 -33.85 5.81 13.05
CA ASN A 878 -35.01 6.09 13.89
C ASN A 878 -34.65 7.25 14.81
N ILE A 879 -35.23 8.41 14.56
CA ILE A 879 -34.96 9.65 15.29
C ILE A 879 -36.18 9.98 16.13
N GLU A 880 -35.94 10.10 17.43
CA GLU A 880 -36.88 10.67 18.39
C GLU A 880 -36.23 11.93 18.99
N GLU A 881 -37.02 12.84 19.53
CA GLU A 881 -36.44 14.05 20.12
C GLU A 881 -35.52 13.69 21.32
N GLY A 882 -34.23 14.03 21.21
CA GLY A 882 -33.23 13.72 22.23
C GLY A 882 -32.63 12.30 22.16
N LYS A 883 -32.94 11.52 21.11
CA LYS A 883 -32.43 10.15 20.94
C LYS A 883 -32.28 9.77 19.47
N ILE A 884 -31.18 9.11 19.13
CA ILE A 884 -30.96 8.45 17.85
C ILE A 884 -30.70 6.98 18.07
N SER A 885 -31.31 6.10 17.27
CA SER A 885 -31.04 4.67 17.31
C SER A 885 -30.74 4.11 15.93
N GLN A 886 -29.72 3.25 15.86
CA GLN A 886 -29.28 2.56 14.66
C GLN A 886 -29.12 1.06 14.95
N ASN A 887 -29.81 0.25 14.17
CA ASN A 887 -29.67 -1.21 14.17
C ASN A 887 -28.74 -1.62 13.04
N THR A 888 -27.81 -2.53 13.30
CA THR A 888 -26.86 -3.04 12.30
C THR A 888 -26.51 -4.49 12.62
N GLU A 889 -26.33 -5.31 11.60
CA GLU A 889 -25.78 -6.65 11.74
C GLU A 889 -24.25 -6.58 11.72
N VAL A 890 -23.60 -7.04 12.79
CA VAL A 890 -22.15 -6.98 12.97
C VAL A 890 -21.49 -8.16 12.24
N SER A 891 -21.16 -7.95 10.96
CA SER A 891 -20.35 -8.90 10.17
C SER A 891 -18.86 -8.56 10.15
N ARG A 892 -18.52 -7.27 10.34
CA ARG A 892 -17.16 -6.73 10.46
C ARG A 892 -17.10 -5.65 11.54
N ASP A 893 -15.95 -5.02 11.75
CA ASP A 893 -15.88 -3.82 12.59
C ASP A 893 -16.88 -2.78 12.11
N GLN A 894 -17.69 -2.24 13.03
CA GLN A 894 -18.78 -1.32 12.70
C GLN A 894 -18.45 0.09 13.17
N GLU A 895 -18.63 1.06 12.28
CA GLU A 895 -18.52 2.47 12.62
C GLU A 895 -19.86 3.18 12.42
N ILE A 896 -20.42 3.72 13.50
CA ILE A 896 -21.69 4.45 13.51
C ILE A 896 -21.38 5.94 13.63
N LYS A 897 -21.65 6.70 12.55
CA LYS A 897 -21.39 8.14 12.44
C LYS A 897 -22.65 8.96 12.35
N PHE A 898 -22.65 10.15 12.95
CA PHE A 898 -23.64 11.20 12.70
C PHE A 898 -23.11 12.56 13.16
N ASN A 899 -23.74 13.64 12.69
CA ASN A 899 -23.41 15.01 13.07
C ASN A 899 -24.52 15.57 13.97
N LEU A 900 -24.14 16.10 15.13
CA LEU A 900 -25.04 16.80 16.06
C LEU A 900 -24.90 18.30 15.87
N ILE A 901 -26.03 19.00 15.81
CA ILE A 901 -26.12 20.45 15.67
C ILE A 901 -26.90 21.05 16.84
N LYS A 902 -26.41 22.15 17.41
CA LYS A 902 -27.14 22.93 18.41
C LYS A 902 -28.31 23.65 17.73
N LYS A 903 -29.53 23.46 18.26
CA LYS A 903 -30.77 24.04 17.73
C LYS A 903 -30.79 25.56 17.83
#